data_AF-A0A8T2KKT6-F1
#
_entry.id   AF-A0A8T2KKT6-F1
#
_cell.length_a   1.000
_cell.length_b   1.000
_cell.length_c   1.000
_cell.angle_alpha   90.00
_cell.angle_beta   90.00
_cell.angle_gamma   90.00
#
_symmetry.space_group_name_H-M   'P 1'
#
loop_
_entity.id
_entity.type
_entity.pdbx_description
1 polymer ?
#
loop_
_entity_poly.entity_id
_entity_poly.type
_entity_poly.pdbx_seq_one_letter_code
_entity_poly.pdbx_strand_id
1 'polypeptide(L)'
;MLCIDQKNGIYVTPKNPHGARLPIHVCITVYAKECPVCRVLVRFQEYQSGFHNFNDKVLLSVPLCSLLTTGLSNHIAVGRLLRTLESHSRATVPYNTLRKAFYHFCALREYTYGYFCYRCGHHPPVLIGDTNWKVAFDLPVHLMRRPDLENCSPQDTQVNVAARWENLEKEIIATGFCEDTSSNPFSSPLTYSVFTPWIGKHSRINDVVPKTEIFKGLSQKYRESSRKANLEIDEDQILQLLDCKQPKKEDLVQACTDLGVSTTGSQTDLINRLEELLLYKEIYPKMFVKLQKAGGGVLHMGCTHGVVFYQSPLWWKESARDHGDALLSFKYPPTVFISDIAGRVARHVNNRTQQMFFQPHDGRVCAPTEDNIREATTGNLKINPVWVQNLRQKSRGPVENTKTDRFSTAHPETGTPERYSLYDRFHEKNQKRPEERLRSLKLLPDLASLLNSAVAEQINRELSSIRYSLCQMKDTYYMFSLRLYFHLHNERLNNTFLNQVQKHSLELVHIGLHGKLLLVKAEPSQRPPENQVRVQECTVTSDGEEQNNFSVSMFPIDEQHKERLTQLYAVQRRENLIIARFSRYATLELRDLKSLCPPHLLQDSGKCEMPWLTDNAVSCRLAQIAGEAQNVVALSTHLHFMAQRLDSLQKKLRITCKRDSPERGCHFIIWVFDVPAKEIRIYDNTQQYVTIRNSDMDILKEAFKQYESLEGWTVSNPHQWTKNDGYNCGVFVCTMAEMEAKHLKMCPEVLHTGQLLHLRIYHATCMVKNLQTEDFPPEMGLGDGISENRCMAQDIKVCVFQKVGKKAMHPHVKEVEWIQCDICNGWLHTDCAGIIPATVTKDTPFSCGCNMQQPYLYESTLSLIKKGLLVNLVMEDHEIMNIHNNITTGAVRSNRMYLHVHPTFSLRLKSQLAQRISIFDENQTEGIIERVYKVTQLDKADLNITTYILEITILILKKTEGFHRFQAEMAFVTKGYLE
;
A
#
# COMPACT_ATOMS: atom_id res chain seq x y z
N MET A 1 -1.09 15.69 -30.04
CA MET A 1 -0.49 15.96 -31.36
C MET A 1 1.01 16.09 -31.06
N LEU A 2 1.87 15.27 -31.67
CA LEU A 2 3.32 15.35 -31.46
C LEU A 2 3.86 16.48 -32.32
N CYS A 3 4.60 17.42 -31.75
CA CYS A 3 5.34 18.41 -32.52
C CYS A 3 6.83 18.27 -32.17
N ILE A 4 7.63 17.89 -33.15
CA ILE A 4 9.08 17.76 -33.05
C ILE A 4 9.66 19.10 -33.51
N ASP A 5 10.25 19.87 -32.59
CA ASP A 5 11.17 20.96 -32.96
C ASP A 5 12.58 20.36 -33.08
N GLN A 6 13.12 20.36 -34.29
CA GLN A 6 14.48 19.87 -34.58
C GLN A 6 15.59 20.73 -33.95
N LYS A 7 15.28 21.89 -33.33
CA LYS A 7 16.28 22.83 -32.79
C LYS A 7 16.32 22.96 -31.26
N ASN A 8 15.25 22.72 -30.48
CA ASN A 8 15.20 23.17 -29.07
C ASN A 8 14.58 22.23 -28.01
N GLY A 9 14.56 20.91 -28.22
CA GLY A 9 14.24 19.94 -27.15
C GLY A 9 12.78 19.42 -27.10
N ILE A 10 12.56 18.45 -26.21
CA ILE A 10 11.38 17.56 -26.18
C ILE A 10 10.22 18.17 -25.38
N TYR A 11 9.00 18.15 -25.95
CA TYR A 11 7.76 18.54 -25.27
C TYR A 11 6.77 17.38 -25.18
N VAL A 12 6.13 17.24 -24.02
CA VAL A 12 4.97 16.35 -23.84
C VAL A 12 3.74 17.22 -23.60
N THR A 13 2.82 17.25 -24.55
CA THR A 13 1.56 18.02 -24.46
C THR A 13 0.34 17.09 -24.56
N PRO A 14 -0.66 17.22 -23.68
CA PRO A 14 -1.99 16.65 -23.93
C PRO A 14 -2.67 17.40 -25.08
N LYS A 15 -3.70 16.79 -25.69
CA LYS A 15 -4.52 17.39 -26.76
C LYS A 15 -5.38 18.59 -26.31
N ASN A 16 -5.23 19.10 -25.07
CA ASN A 16 -6.03 20.17 -24.47
C ASN A 16 -5.14 21.06 -23.55
N PRO A 17 -5.32 22.40 -23.48
CA PRO A 17 -4.28 23.34 -23.00
C PRO A 17 -4.07 23.50 -21.48
N HIS A 18 -4.86 22.84 -20.61
CA HIS A 18 -4.98 23.26 -19.19
C HIS A 18 -4.60 22.22 -18.11
N GLY A 19 -3.86 21.15 -18.43
CA GLY A 19 -3.29 20.24 -17.42
C GLY A 19 -1.97 20.74 -16.79
N ALA A 20 -1.62 20.25 -15.59
CA ALA A 20 -0.30 20.48 -15.00
C ALA A 20 0.79 19.94 -15.94
N ARG A 21 1.54 20.86 -16.54
CA ARG A 21 2.59 20.58 -17.50
C ARG A 21 3.74 19.91 -16.73
N LEU A 22 4.21 18.75 -17.20
CA LEU A 22 5.45 18.11 -16.70
C LEU A 22 6.57 18.28 -17.76
N PRO A 23 7.03 19.51 -18.03
CA PRO A 23 8.06 19.72 -19.03
C PRO A 23 9.43 19.26 -18.51
N ILE A 24 10.20 18.68 -19.43
CA ILE A 24 11.65 18.50 -19.32
C ILE A 24 12.22 19.33 -20.45
N HIS A 25 12.93 20.40 -20.12
CA HIS A 25 13.57 21.21 -21.16
C HIS A 25 15.05 20.85 -21.24
N VAL A 26 15.50 20.53 -22.46
CA VAL A 26 16.88 20.14 -22.77
C VAL A 26 17.36 21.05 -23.90
N CYS A 27 18.62 21.52 -23.82
CA CYS A 27 19.23 22.45 -24.79
C CYS A 27 18.64 23.87 -24.76
N ILE A 28 18.56 24.47 -23.56
CA ILE A 28 18.09 25.85 -23.37
C ILE A 28 19.29 26.79 -23.29
N THR A 29 19.13 28.03 -23.76
CA THR A 29 20.08 29.12 -23.50
C THR A 29 19.51 30.00 -22.39
N VAL A 30 20.26 30.22 -21.32
CA VAL A 30 19.84 31.03 -20.17
C VAL A 30 20.68 32.30 -20.08
N TYR A 31 20.07 33.39 -19.60
CA TYR A 31 20.80 34.61 -19.26
C TYR A 31 21.44 34.44 -17.88
N ALA A 32 22.77 34.54 -17.80
CA ALA A 32 23.53 34.50 -16.55
C ALA A 32 23.89 35.93 -16.09
N LYS A 33 23.93 36.16 -14.77
CA LYS A 33 24.44 37.41 -14.20
C LYS A 33 25.90 37.20 -13.81
N GLU A 34 26.81 38.03 -14.31
CA GLU A 34 28.22 37.99 -13.93
C GLU A 34 28.48 38.91 -12.74
N CYS A 35 29.20 38.42 -11.72
CA CYS A 35 29.66 39.27 -10.63
C CYS A 35 30.66 40.29 -11.18
N PRO A 36 30.43 41.61 -11.04
CA PRO A 36 31.32 42.63 -11.61
C PRO A 36 32.70 42.67 -10.95
N VAL A 37 32.85 42.09 -9.76
CA VAL A 37 34.11 42.06 -8.99
C VAL A 37 34.94 40.82 -9.31
N CYS A 38 34.40 39.63 -9.04
CA CYS A 38 35.13 38.38 -9.20
C CYS A 38 34.89 37.69 -10.56
N ARG A 39 34.07 38.27 -11.44
CA ARG A 39 33.75 37.75 -12.78
C ARG A 39 33.07 36.37 -12.79
N VAL A 40 32.63 35.89 -11.61
CA VAL A 40 31.92 34.62 -11.47
C VAL A 40 30.50 34.75 -12.02
N LEU A 41 30.15 33.86 -12.93
CA LEU A 41 28.78 33.72 -13.42
C LEU A 41 27.89 33.14 -12.31
N VAL A 42 26.84 33.87 -11.96
CA VAL A 42 25.82 33.47 -11.00
C VAL A 42 24.72 32.73 -11.76
N ARG A 43 24.59 31.44 -11.47
CA ARG A 43 23.47 30.63 -11.96
C ARG A 43 22.20 31.02 -11.22
N PHE A 44 21.17 31.42 -11.97
CA PHE A 44 19.88 31.80 -11.40
C PHE A 44 19.03 30.55 -11.08
N GLN A 45 18.58 30.44 -9.83
CA GLN A 45 17.72 29.36 -9.33
C GLN A 45 16.54 29.97 -8.57
N GLU A 46 15.45 30.27 -9.28
CA GLU A 46 14.22 30.81 -8.71
C GLU A 46 13.09 29.79 -8.82
N TYR A 47 12.73 29.16 -7.70
CA TYR A 47 11.70 28.13 -7.68
C TYR A 47 10.29 28.66 -7.97
N GLN A 48 10.05 29.98 -7.83
CA GLN A 48 8.78 30.62 -8.22
C GLN A 48 8.50 30.50 -9.72
N SER A 49 9.54 30.37 -10.54
CA SER A 49 9.41 30.08 -11.98
C SER A 49 8.82 28.68 -12.26
N GLY A 50 8.74 27.81 -11.26
CA GLY A 50 8.27 26.44 -11.38
C GLY A 50 9.32 25.45 -11.87
N PHE A 51 10.58 25.87 -12.00
CA PHE A 51 11.68 25.04 -12.51
C PHE A 51 12.87 24.91 -11.55
N HIS A 52 13.47 23.74 -11.60
CA HIS A 52 14.77 23.43 -11.05
C HIS A 52 15.82 23.44 -12.16
N ASN A 53 16.85 24.27 -11.99
CA ASN A 53 17.95 24.42 -12.93
C ASN A 53 19.14 23.56 -12.49
N PHE A 54 19.40 22.49 -13.24
CA PHE A 54 20.49 21.58 -12.92
C PHE A 54 21.85 22.09 -13.40
N ASN A 55 21.97 22.52 -14.65
CA ASN A 55 23.25 22.89 -15.27
C ASN A 55 23.09 23.85 -16.47
N ASP A 56 22.06 24.69 -16.46
CA ASP A 56 21.69 25.64 -17.51
C ASP A 56 21.27 25.02 -18.86
N LYS A 57 21.56 23.73 -19.07
CA LYS A 57 21.18 22.94 -20.25
C LYS A 57 19.98 22.04 -19.98
N VAL A 58 19.76 21.66 -18.71
CA VAL A 58 18.67 20.79 -18.26
C VAL A 58 17.87 21.47 -17.16
N LEU A 59 16.59 21.72 -17.43
CA LEU A 59 15.62 22.20 -16.45
C LEU A 59 14.58 21.11 -16.16
N LEU A 60 14.35 20.83 -14.88
CA LEU A 60 13.27 19.97 -14.42
C LEU A 60 12.15 20.84 -13.87
N SER A 61 10.90 20.56 -14.23
CA SER A 61 9.78 21.20 -13.53
C SER A 61 9.68 20.74 -12.08
N VAL A 62 9.35 21.64 -11.15
CA VAL A 62 9.14 21.32 -9.74
C VAL A 62 8.06 20.23 -9.55
N PRO A 63 6.94 20.23 -10.29
CA PRO A 63 6.00 19.11 -10.27
C PRO A 63 6.61 17.76 -10.67
N LEU A 64 7.51 17.71 -11.66
CA LEU A 64 8.22 16.48 -12.00
C LEU A 64 9.14 16.03 -10.86
N CYS A 65 9.89 16.95 -10.27
CA CYS A 65 10.70 16.64 -9.08
C CYS A 65 9.82 16.09 -7.94
N SER A 66 8.66 16.68 -7.67
CA SER A 66 7.70 16.20 -6.67
C SER A 66 7.16 14.81 -6.99
N LEU A 67 6.84 14.53 -8.27
CA LEU A 67 6.41 13.21 -8.72
C LEU A 67 7.50 12.16 -8.50
N LEU A 68 8.76 12.48 -8.83
CA LEU A 68 9.89 11.59 -8.63
C LEU A 68 10.16 11.32 -7.14
N THR A 69 10.01 12.33 -6.27
CA THR A 69 10.09 12.16 -4.80
C THR A 69 8.97 11.26 -4.29
N THR A 70 7.73 11.46 -4.77
CA THR A 70 6.57 10.64 -4.39
C THR A 70 6.76 9.20 -4.84
N GLY A 71 7.25 8.99 -6.06
CA GLY A 71 7.56 7.67 -6.58
C GLY A 71 8.63 6.95 -5.74
N LEU A 72 9.69 7.66 -5.30
CA LEU A 72 10.66 7.09 -4.36
C LEU A 72 10.03 6.69 -3.02
N SER A 73 9.13 7.52 -2.47
CA SER A 73 8.37 7.19 -1.24
C SER A 73 7.46 5.98 -1.41
N ASN A 74 7.05 5.65 -2.64
CA ASN A 74 6.24 4.49 -3.00
C ASN A 74 7.08 3.35 -3.58
N HIS A 75 8.38 3.34 -3.31
CA HIS A 75 9.31 2.27 -3.70
C HIS A 75 9.45 2.08 -5.23
N ILE A 76 9.22 3.14 -6.00
CA ILE A 76 9.42 3.17 -7.45
C ILE A 76 10.75 3.85 -7.74
N ALA A 77 11.65 3.15 -8.44
CA ALA A 77 12.92 3.73 -8.85
C ALA A 77 12.72 4.90 -9.82
N VAL A 78 13.48 5.98 -9.63
CA VAL A 78 13.47 7.18 -10.50
C VAL A 78 13.62 6.79 -11.98
N GLY A 79 14.55 5.88 -12.30
CA GLY A 79 14.73 5.41 -13.68
C GLY A 79 13.52 4.67 -14.27
N ARG A 80 12.68 4.02 -13.44
CA ARG A 80 11.44 3.38 -13.90
C ARG A 80 10.37 4.44 -14.21
N LEU A 81 10.23 5.47 -13.38
CA LEU A 81 9.34 6.61 -13.66
C LEU A 81 9.75 7.35 -14.93
N LEU A 82 11.04 7.63 -15.09
CA LEU A 82 11.56 8.24 -16.31
C LEU A 82 11.29 7.35 -17.54
N ARG A 83 11.36 6.01 -17.42
CA ARG A 83 11.01 5.07 -18.51
C ARG A 83 9.54 5.11 -18.87
N THR A 84 8.68 5.19 -17.87
CA THR A 84 7.24 5.38 -18.08
C THR A 84 6.99 6.70 -18.80
N LEU A 85 7.68 7.78 -18.42
CA LEU A 85 7.57 9.08 -19.08
C LEU A 85 8.09 9.04 -20.52
N GLU A 86 9.24 8.43 -20.79
CA GLU A 86 9.78 8.23 -22.17
C GLU A 86 8.80 7.42 -23.04
N SER A 87 8.29 6.31 -22.51
CA SER A 87 7.35 5.43 -23.24
C SER A 87 6.03 6.14 -23.55
N HIS A 88 5.52 6.92 -22.60
CA HIS A 88 4.29 7.69 -22.76
C HIS A 88 4.48 8.86 -23.73
N SER A 89 5.61 9.56 -23.65
CA SER A 89 5.93 10.71 -24.49
C SER A 89 6.42 10.37 -25.88
N ARG A 90 6.85 9.12 -26.11
CA ARG A 90 7.53 8.65 -27.33
C ARG A 90 8.77 9.49 -27.67
N ALA A 91 9.47 9.98 -26.65
CA ALA A 91 10.62 10.86 -26.82
C ALA A 91 11.79 10.41 -25.95
N THR A 92 12.97 10.30 -26.56
CA THR A 92 14.18 9.77 -25.91
C THR A 92 14.68 10.72 -24.82
N VAL A 93 14.83 10.23 -23.59
CA VAL A 93 15.26 11.05 -22.44
C VAL A 93 16.65 10.66 -21.93
N PRO A 94 17.52 11.64 -21.58
CA PRO A 94 18.85 11.34 -21.04
C PRO A 94 18.76 10.92 -19.56
N TYR A 95 18.47 9.63 -19.31
CA TYR A 95 18.23 9.05 -17.98
C TYR A 95 19.25 9.44 -16.91
N ASN A 96 20.54 9.35 -17.24
CA ASN A 96 21.61 9.60 -16.27
C ASN A 96 21.65 11.08 -15.86
N THR A 97 21.51 11.99 -16.82
CA THR A 97 21.49 13.44 -16.57
C THR A 97 20.25 13.84 -15.77
N LEU A 98 19.07 13.30 -16.10
CA LEU A 98 17.84 13.57 -15.36
C LEU A 98 17.88 13.01 -13.93
N ARG A 99 18.50 11.84 -13.72
CA ARG A 99 18.74 11.31 -12.37
C ARG A 99 19.66 12.22 -11.57
N LYS A 100 20.79 12.67 -12.15
CA LYS A 100 21.69 13.64 -11.50
C LYS A 100 20.95 14.93 -11.15
N ALA A 101 20.18 15.47 -12.09
CA ALA A 101 19.35 16.67 -11.89
C ALA A 101 18.31 16.50 -10.75
N PHE A 102 17.66 15.34 -10.66
CA PHE A 102 16.72 15.06 -9.59
C PHE A 102 17.40 14.96 -8.21
N TYR A 103 18.56 14.32 -8.12
CA TYR A 103 19.30 14.25 -6.85
C TYR A 103 19.93 15.58 -6.46
N HIS A 104 20.36 16.38 -7.44
CA HIS A 104 20.77 17.77 -7.23
C HIS A 104 19.61 18.61 -6.68
N PHE A 105 18.39 18.48 -7.23
CA PHE A 105 17.19 19.07 -6.64
C PHE A 105 16.98 18.64 -5.19
N CYS A 106 17.07 17.33 -4.91
CA CYS A 106 16.90 16.80 -3.57
C CYS A 106 17.97 17.31 -2.59
N ALA A 107 19.22 17.47 -3.03
CA ALA A 107 20.30 17.98 -2.19
C ALA A 107 20.15 19.48 -1.86
N LEU A 108 19.53 20.25 -2.76
CA LEU A 108 19.20 21.66 -2.51
C LEU A 108 17.91 21.85 -1.69
N ARG A 109 17.10 20.80 -1.53
CA ARG A 109 15.89 20.85 -0.72
C ARG A 109 16.27 20.71 0.76
N GLU A 110 15.72 21.60 1.57
CA GLU A 110 15.92 21.60 3.02
C GLU A 110 15.09 20.50 3.70
N TYR A 111 15.57 19.26 3.60
CA TYR A 111 15.01 18.14 4.37
C TYR A 111 15.49 18.21 5.82
N THR A 112 14.59 17.95 6.79
CA THR A 112 14.95 18.01 8.22
C THR A 112 15.87 16.88 8.65
N TYR A 113 15.80 15.73 7.97
CA TYR A 113 16.52 14.50 8.31
C TYR A 113 16.49 14.14 9.81
N GLY A 114 15.36 14.44 10.46
CA GLY A 114 15.23 14.37 11.93
C GLY A 114 15.34 12.97 12.54
N TYR A 115 14.93 11.92 11.82
CA TYR A 115 15.06 10.50 12.24
C TYR A 115 14.55 10.23 13.66
N PHE A 116 13.32 10.67 13.96
CA PHE A 116 12.66 10.39 15.23
C PHE A 116 11.18 10.09 15.04
N CYS A 117 10.60 9.38 16.00
CA CYS A 117 9.22 8.93 15.96
C CYS A 117 8.31 9.86 16.76
N TYR A 118 7.18 10.28 16.21
CA TYR A 118 6.20 11.12 16.91
C TYR A 118 5.57 10.45 18.14
N ARG A 119 5.65 9.12 18.24
CA ARG A 119 5.20 8.33 19.40
C ARG A 119 6.29 8.13 20.44
N CYS A 120 7.53 7.85 20.01
CA CYS A 120 8.64 7.57 20.91
C CYS A 120 9.43 8.82 21.31
N GLY A 121 9.30 9.93 20.57
CA GLY A 121 10.16 11.10 20.69
C GLY A 121 11.56 10.86 20.12
N HIS A 122 12.51 11.70 20.53
CA HIS A 122 13.92 11.62 20.13
C HIS A 122 14.68 10.44 20.74
N HIS A 123 14.16 9.83 21.81
CA HIS A 123 14.86 8.81 22.59
C HIS A 123 13.99 7.55 22.73
N PRO A 124 14.07 6.63 21.75
CA PRO A 124 13.21 5.45 21.74
C PRO A 124 13.66 4.45 22.81
N PRO A 125 12.74 3.98 23.68
CA PRO A 125 13.09 3.04 24.75
C PRO A 125 13.37 1.63 24.24
N VAL A 126 12.86 1.29 23.06
CA VAL A 126 13.07 0.00 22.39
C VAL A 126 13.55 0.25 20.97
N LEU A 127 14.65 -0.39 20.60
CA LEU A 127 15.19 -0.41 19.24
C LEU A 127 15.32 -1.85 18.74
N ILE A 128 14.95 -2.06 17.49
CA ILE A 128 15.10 -3.32 16.76
C ILE A 128 16.11 -3.06 15.66
N GLY A 129 17.23 -3.76 15.70
CA GLY A 129 18.32 -3.66 14.73
C GLY A 129 18.34 -4.86 13.80
N ASP A 130 18.44 -4.60 12.50
CA ASP A 130 18.47 -5.63 11.46
C ASP A 130 19.28 -5.15 10.24
N THR A 131 19.81 -6.09 9.46
CA THR A 131 20.65 -5.81 8.30
C THR A 131 20.11 -6.44 7.01
N ASN A 132 19.97 -5.62 5.98
CA ASN A 132 19.70 -6.09 4.63
C ASN A 132 20.99 -6.26 3.81
N TRP A 133 21.60 -7.45 3.89
CA TRP A 133 22.82 -7.78 3.13
C TRP A 133 22.62 -7.80 1.61
N LYS A 134 21.38 -7.95 1.12
CA LYS A 134 21.08 -7.97 -0.31
C LYS A 134 21.20 -6.58 -0.92
N VAL A 135 20.98 -5.52 -0.12
CA VAL A 135 21.06 -4.11 -0.55
C VAL A 135 22.49 -3.59 -0.43
N ALA A 136 23.42 -4.36 -1.00
CA ALA A 136 24.83 -4.03 -1.08
C ALA A 136 25.12 -3.31 -2.41
N PHE A 137 25.92 -2.25 -2.36
CA PHE A 137 26.40 -1.57 -3.57
C PHE A 137 27.66 -2.29 -4.10
N ASP A 138 27.82 -2.36 -5.42
CA ASP A 138 28.94 -3.06 -6.04
C ASP A 138 30.17 -2.12 -6.16
N LEU A 139 31.17 -2.26 -5.29
CA LEU A 139 32.41 -1.49 -5.37
C LEU A 139 33.66 -2.40 -5.29
N PRO A 140 34.62 -2.29 -6.22
CA PRO A 140 35.84 -3.11 -6.15
C PRO A 140 36.68 -2.81 -4.91
N VAL A 141 37.08 -3.86 -4.17
CA VAL A 141 37.81 -3.73 -2.89
C VAL A 141 39.17 -3.02 -3.06
N HIS A 142 39.80 -3.14 -4.23
CA HIS A 142 41.11 -2.52 -4.50
C HIS A 142 41.06 -0.99 -4.65
N LEU A 143 39.88 -0.40 -4.89
CA LEU A 143 39.72 1.05 -4.96
C LEU A 143 39.74 1.71 -3.57
N MET A 144 39.61 0.92 -2.50
CA MET A 144 39.69 1.44 -1.15
C MET A 144 41.12 1.60 -0.67
N ARG A 145 41.37 2.73 -0.01
CA ARG A 145 42.58 2.93 0.78
C ARG A 145 42.32 2.47 2.21
N ARG A 146 43.02 1.41 2.65
CA ARG A 146 43.03 0.97 4.04
C ARG A 146 44.25 1.56 4.75
N PRO A 147 44.09 2.29 5.87
CA PRO A 147 45.19 2.62 6.76
C PRO A 147 45.84 1.33 7.29
N ASP A 148 47.16 1.33 7.45
CA ASP A 148 47.81 0.21 8.14
C ASP A 148 47.24 0.07 9.55
N LEU A 149 46.85 -1.15 9.94
CA LEU A 149 46.22 -1.40 11.24
C LEU A 149 47.12 -1.02 12.41
N GLU A 150 48.44 -1.08 12.21
CA GLU A 150 49.47 -0.66 13.18
C GLU A 150 49.54 0.88 13.34
N ASN A 151 49.03 1.64 12.36
CA ASN A 151 49.03 3.12 12.32
C ASN A 151 47.61 3.73 12.45
N CYS A 152 46.61 2.93 12.82
CA CYS A 152 45.22 3.38 12.94
C CYS A 152 45.06 4.33 14.13
N SER A 153 44.66 5.58 13.86
CA SER A 153 44.43 6.59 14.88
C SER A 153 42.97 6.58 15.38
N PRO A 154 42.66 7.18 16.53
CA PRO A 154 41.27 7.38 16.96
C PRO A 154 40.40 8.08 15.91
N GLN A 155 40.99 8.95 15.09
CA GLN A 155 40.31 9.69 14.02
C GLN A 155 39.86 8.79 12.87
N ASP A 156 40.50 7.63 12.67
CA ASP A 156 40.10 6.62 11.67
C ASP A 156 38.93 5.75 12.15
N THR A 157 38.63 5.79 13.45
CA THR A 157 37.61 4.97 14.12
C THR A 157 36.36 5.77 14.50
N GLN A 158 36.33 7.05 14.14
CA GLN A 158 35.26 7.99 14.39
C GLN A 158 34.94 8.77 13.12
N VAL A 159 33.72 9.29 13.03
CA VAL A 159 33.30 10.07 11.87
C VAL A 159 32.42 11.23 12.30
N ASN A 160 32.73 12.43 11.80
CA ASN A 160 31.86 13.58 11.94
C ASN A 160 30.69 13.45 10.95
N VAL A 161 29.53 13.02 11.45
CA VAL A 161 28.32 12.75 10.67
C VAL A 161 27.82 14.02 9.99
N ALA A 162 27.73 15.13 10.71
CA ALA A 162 27.20 16.37 10.16
C ALA A 162 28.06 16.87 8.98
N ALA A 163 29.38 16.99 9.21
CA ALA A 163 30.31 17.50 8.21
C ALA A 163 30.42 16.58 6.98
N ARG A 164 30.40 15.25 7.18
CA ARG A 164 30.51 14.30 6.06
C ARG A 164 29.28 14.31 5.17
N TRP A 165 28.09 14.36 5.76
CA TRP A 165 26.85 14.43 4.98
C TRP A 165 26.67 15.78 4.28
N GLU A 166 27.07 16.87 4.93
CA GLU A 166 27.14 18.20 4.30
C GLU A 166 28.09 18.19 3.09
N ASN A 167 29.28 17.58 3.23
CA ASN A 167 30.22 17.46 2.11
C ASN A 167 29.65 16.58 0.99
N LEU A 168 28.93 15.50 1.31
CA LEU A 168 28.30 14.62 0.33
C LEU A 168 27.20 15.34 -0.46
N GLU A 169 26.38 16.16 0.21
CA GLU A 169 25.39 17.03 -0.45
C GLU A 169 26.09 18.05 -1.37
N LYS A 170 27.16 18.70 -0.91
CA LYS A 170 27.97 19.61 -1.72
C LYS A 170 28.57 18.91 -2.94
N GLU A 171 29.03 17.67 -2.81
CA GLU A 171 29.51 16.88 -3.95
C GLU A 171 28.41 16.64 -5.00
N ILE A 172 27.19 16.31 -4.57
CA ILE A 172 26.03 16.17 -5.47
C ILE A 172 25.66 17.50 -6.11
N ILE A 173 25.60 18.58 -5.33
CA ILE A 173 25.28 19.93 -5.82
C ILE A 173 26.32 20.38 -6.86
N ALA A 174 27.60 20.17 -6.60
CA ALA A 174 28.68 20.54 -7.51
C ALA A 174 28.59 19.84 -8.88
N THR A 175 27.94 18.67 -8.98
CA THR A 175 27.74 18.02 -10.29
C THR A 175 26.87 18.82 -11.28
N GLY A 176 26.10 19.80 -10.80
CA GLY A 176 25.38 20.75 -11.65
C GLY A 176 26.23 21.93 -12.14
N PHE A 177 27.44 22.10 -11.58
CA PHE A 177 28.34 23.24 -11.85
C PHE A 177 29.66 22.83 -12.49
N CYS A 178 30.17 21.64 -12.14
CA CYS A 178 31.38 21.08 -12.76
C CYS A 178 31.02 20.49 -14.12
N GLU A 179 31.58 21.03 -15.21
CA GLU A 179 31.55 20.37 -16.52
C GLU A 179 32.35 19.05 -16.46
N ASP A 180 32.03 18.08 -17.33
CA ASP A 180 32.61 16.72 -17.31
C ASP A 180 34.16 16.66 -17.34
N THR A 181 34.83 17.77 -17.66
CA THR A 181 36.30 17.95 -17.70
C THR A 181 36.91 18.48 -16.40
N SER A 182 36.10 19.00 -15.47
CA SER A 182 36.54 19.66 -14.24
C SER A 182 36.39 18.75 -13.01
N SER A 183 37.46 18.66 -12.21
CA SER A 183 37.44 17.88 -10.96
C SER A 183 36.47 18.50 -9.95
N ASN A 184 35.53 17.70 -9.43
CA ASN A 184 34.61 18.15 -8.39
C ASN A 184 35.38 18.43 -7.08
N PRO A 185 35.42 19.68 -6.58
CA PRO A 185 36.26 20.06 -5.44
C PRO A 185 35.81 19.45 -4.11
N PHE A 186 34.58 18.95 -4.03
CA PHE A 186 34.05 18.30 -2.83
C PHE A 186 34.21 16.77 -2.87
N SER A 187 34.74 16.22 -3.96
CA SER A 187 34.94 14.78 -4.08
C SER A 187 36.00 14.31 -3.10
N SER A 188 35.64 13.36 -2.25
CA SER A 188 36.53 12.79 -1.25
C SER A 188 37.16 11.48 -1.74
N PRO A 189 38.41 11.17 -1.35
CA PRO A 189 38.96 9.84 -1.59
C PRO A 189 38.14 8.79 -0.84
N LEU A 190 37.99 7.63 -1.46
CA LEU A 190 37.24 6.49 -0.94
C LEU A 190 37.97 5.83 0.23
N THR A 191 37.58 6.19 1.46
CA THR A 191 38.09 5.65 2.74
C THR A 191 36.97 5.03 3.55
N TYR A 192 37.30 4.32 4.64
CA TYR A 192 36.31 3.70 5.55
C TYR A 192 35.34 4.72 6.17
N SER A 193 35.79 5.96 6.39
CA SER A 193 34.96 7.04 6.95
C SER A 193 34.02 7.70 5.93
N VAL A 194 34.13 7.38 4.63
CA VAL A 194 33.20 7.87 3.59
C VAL A 194 31.79 7.29 3.77
N PHE A 195 31.68 6.04 4.24
CA PHE A 195 30.40 5.38 4.51
C PHE A 195 29.89 5.76 5.91
N THR A 196 29.54 7.04 6.03
CA THR A 196 29.10 7.64 7.28
C THR A 196 27.66 7.21 7.60
N PRO A 197 27.38 6.74 8.82
CA PRO A 197 26.00 6.46 9.24
C PRO A 197 25.17 7.75 9.32
N TRP A 198 23.85 7.63 9.44
CA TRP A 198 22.99 8.76 9.81
C TRP A 198 22.17 8.45 11.04
N ILE A 199 22.16 9.42 11.96
CA ILE A 199 21.32 9.47 13.15
C ILE A 199 20.90 10.94 13.37
N GLY A 200 19.63 11.13 13.72
CA GLY A 200 19.04 12.45 13.92
C GLY A 200 19.78 13.29 14.96
N LYS A 201 19.89 14.60 14.73
CA LYS A 201 20.64 15.54 15.60
C LYS A 201 20.22 15.49 17.07
N HIS A 202 18.91 15.34 17.33
CA HIS A 202 18.39 15.27 18.69
C HIS A 202 18.57 13.89 19.35
N SER A 203 18.70 12.83 18.54
CA SER A 203 18.87 11.45 19.03
C SER A 203 20.34 11.08 19.24
N ARG A 204 21.27 11.67 18.47
CA ARG A 204 22.70 11.39 18.56
C ARG A 204 23.36 12.08 19.74
N ILE A 205 24.40 11.45 20.29
CA ILE A 205 25.17 12.01 21.42
C ILE A 205 25.84 13.33 21.06
N ASN A 206 26.47 13.38 19.88
CA ASN A 206 27.10 14.55 19.28
C ASN A 206 27.32 14.26 17.78
N ASP A 207 27.99 15.16 17.07
CA ASP A 207 28.24 15.02 15.63
C ASP A 207 29.34 14.00 15.29
N VAL A 208 30.18 13.61 16.24
CA VAL A 208 31.30 12.66 16.04
C VAL A 208 30.95 11.30 16.63
N VAL A 209 30.61 10.35 15.78
CA VAL A 209 30.14 9.03 16.20
C VAL A 209 31.19 7.95 15.90
N PRO A 210 31.21 6.82 16.64
CA PRO A 210 32.11 5.72 16.33
C PRO A 210 31.78 5.08 14.98
N LYS A 211 32.80 4.75 14.20
CA LYS A 211 32.74 3.97 12.96
C LYS A 211 34.00 3.12 12.87
N THR A 212 33.94 1.94 13.49
CA THR A 212 35.09 1.08 13.75
C THR A 212 35.23 -0.07 12.76
N GLU A 213 34.48 -0.02 11.66
CA GLU A 213 34.43 -1.04 10.60
C GLU A 213 35.81 -1.31 9.95
N ILE A 214 36.75 -0.37 10.03
CA ILE A 214 38.15 -0.53 9.61
C ILE A 214 38.87 -1.72 10.26
N PHE A 215 38.44 -2.12 11.46
CA PHE A 215 39.01 -3.27 12.17
C PHE A 215 38.53 -4.62 11.65
N LYS A 216 37.56 -4.64 10.73
CA LYS A 216 37.11 -5.85 10.06
C LYS A 216 38.02 -6.20 8.86
N GLY A 217 38.23 -7.48 8.60
CA GLY A 217 38.93 -8.00 7.41
C GLY A 217 40.46 -8.14 7.51
N LEU A 218 41.03 -8.99 6.64
CA LEU A 218 42.44 -9.44 6.57
C LEU A 218 43.46 -8.29 6.41
N SER A 219 44.53 -8.28 7.23
CA SER A 219 45.63 -7.30 7.10
C SER A 219 46.45 -7.50 5.81
N GLN A 220 47.12 -6.46 5.33
CA GLN A 220 47.87 -6.48 4.07
C GLN A 220 49.02 -7.51 4.05
N LYS A 221 49.75 -7.67 5.18
CA LYS A 221 50.75 -8.74 5.40
C LYS A 221 50.22 -10.16 5.11
N TYR A 222 48.92 -10.39 5.29
CA TYR A 222 48.29 -11.72 5.17
C TYR A 222 47.77 -12.03 3.76
N ARG A 223 47.54 -11.02 2.90
CA ARG A 223 47.18 -11.23 1.48
C ARG A 223 48.33 -11.81 0.65
N GLU A 224 49.56 -11.54 1.06
CA GLU A 224 50.76 -12.03 0.38
C GLU A 224 51.13 -13.46 0.81
N SER A 225 50.83 -13.82 2.08
CA SER A 225 51.08 -15.16 2.63
C SER A 225 49.99 -16.19 2.27
N SER A 226 48.75 -15.77 2.02
CA SER A 226 47.63 -16.63 1.60
C SER A 226 47.72 -17.16 0.15
N ARG A 227 48.79 -16.86 -0.60
CA ARG A 227 49.14 -17.59 -1.82
C ARG A 227 49.75 -18.97 -1.54
N LYS A 228 50.07 -19.30 -0.29
CA LYS A 228 50.58 -20.63 0.10
C LYS A 228 49.57 -21.34 1.02
N ALA A 229 49.19 -22.53 0.58
CA ALA A 229 48.44 -23.60 1.26
C ALA A 229 46.90 -23.52 1.28
N ASN A 230 46.28 -24.42 0.52
CA ASN A 230 44.94 -24.95 0.79
C ASN A 230 45.00 -25.77 2.10
N LEU A 231 44.91 -25.11 3.26
CA LEU A 231 44.68 -25.81 4.52
C LEU A 231 43.17 -26.00 4.71
N GLU A 232 42.73 -27.27 4.79
CA GLU A 232 41.38 -27.60 5.24
C GLU A 232 41.25 -27.20 6.71
N ILE A 233 40.50 -26.14 6.95
CA ILE A 233 40.23 -25.62 8.30
C ILE A 233 39.20 -26.52 8.99
N ASP A 234 39.56 -27.11 10.14
CA ASP A 234 38.64 -27.86 11.00
C ASP A 234 37.81 -26.91 11.88
N GLU A 235 36.50 -26.87 11.63
CA GLU A 235 35.55 -25.92 12.24
C GLU A 235 35.27 -26.24 13.70
N ASP A 236 35.24 -27.53 14.05
CA ASP A 236 34.93 -27.97 15.41
C ASP A 236 36.02 -27.55 16.40
N GLN A 237 37.27 -27.45 15.95
CA GLN A 237 38.38 -26.97 16.78
C GLN A 237 38.27 -25.48 17.10
N ILE A 238 37.84 -24.66 16.14
CA ILE A 238 37.65 -23.21 16.34
C ILE A 238 36.44 -22.94 17.25
N LEU A 239 35.35 -23.69 17.05
CA LEU A 239 34.17 -23.62 17.91
C LEU A 239 34.50 -24.03 19.35
N GLN A 240 35.24 -25.13 19.54
CA GLN A 240 35.70 -25.56 20.87
C GLN A 240 36.60 -24.52 21.54
N LEU A 241 37.49 -23.88 20.77
CA LEU A 241 38.36 -22.82 21.28
C LEU A 241 37.56 -21.57 21.71
N LEU A 242 36.54 -21.19 20.94
CA LEU A 242 35.68 -20.02 21.24
C LEU A 242 34.67 -20.27 22.36
N ASP A 243 34.27 -21.53 22.57
CA ASP A 243 33.37 -21.93 23.64
C ASP A 243 34.10 -22.21 24.98
N CYS A 244 35.43 -22.14 24.99
CA CYS A 244 36.21 -22.15 26.21
C CYS A 244 35.92 -20.89 27.06
N LYS A 245 35.70 -21.04 28.37
CA LYS A 245 35.43 -19.92 29.28
C LYS A 245 36.60 -18.92 29.38
N GLN A 246 37.84 -19.39 29.14
CA GLN A 246 39.05 -18.57 29.08
C GLN A 246 40.06 -19.18 28.09
N PRO A 247 39.95 -18.90 26.79
CA PRO A 247 40.90 -19.41 25.80
C PRO A 247 42.27 -18.76 25.98
N LYS A 248 43.35 -19.54 25.90
CA LYS A 248 44.71 -19.01 26.02
C LYS A 248 45.02 -18.13 24.82
N LYS A 249 45.80 -17.07 25.05
CA LYS A 249 46.15 -16.13 23.99
C LYS A 249 46.96 -16.81 22.89
N GLU A 250 47.83 -17.75 23.24
CA GLU A 250 48.63 -18.50 22.26
C GLU A 250 47.74 -19.29 21.30
N ASP A 251 46.74 -20.00 21.82
CA ASP A 251 45.81 -20.81 21.02
C ASP A 251 44.96 -19.95 20.07
N LEU A 252 44.52 -18.77 20.55
CA LEU A 252 43.80 -17.79 19.72
C LEU A 252 44.67 -17.17 18.62
N VAL A 253 45.94 -16.90 18.93
CA VAL A 253 46.93 -16.40 17.96
C VAL A 253 47.21 -17.48 16.92
N GLN A 254 47.34 -18.74 17.34
CA GLN A 254 47.57 -19.87 16.44
C GLN A 254 46.39 -20.06 15.49
N ALA A 255 45.16 -20.12 16.02
CA ALA A 255 43.94 -20.21 15.20
C ALA A 255 43.80 -19.02 14.23
N CYS A 256 44.12 -17.80 14.67
CA CYS A 256 44.14 -16.63 13.77
C CYS A 256 45.21 -16.76 12.68
N THR A 257 46.38 -17.31 13.02
CA THR A 257 47.50 -17.53 12.10
C THR A 257 47.13 -18.55 11.03
N ASP A 258 46.54 -19.67 11.43
CA ASP A 258 46.14 -20.78 10.54
C ASP A 258 45.02 -20.36 9.58
N LEU A 259 44.16 -19.41 10.01
CA LEU A 259 43.08 -18.82 9.20
C LEU A 259 43.51 -17.63 8.35
N GLY A 260 44.78 -17.22 8.43
CA GLY A 260 45.30 -16.11 7.66
C GLY A 260 44.83 -14.73 8.13
N VAL A 261 44.38 -14.56 9.37
CA VAL A 261 43.88 -13.29 9.92
C VAL A 261 44.86 -12.66 10.92
N SER A 262 44.74 -11.34 11.13
CA SER A 262 45.62 -10.59 12.04
C SER A 262 45.65 -11.19 13.46
N THR A 263 46.85 -11.31 14.02
CA THR A 263 47.14 -11.79 15.38
C THR A 263 47.37 -10.66 16.39
N THR A 264 47.22 -9.41 15.96
CA THR A 264 47.41 -8.23 16.81
C THR A 264 46.15 -7.93 17.61
N GLY A 265 46.34 -7.56 18.89
CA GLY A 265 45.28 -7.13 19.78
C GLY A 265 45.28 -7.85 21.14
N SER A 266 44.27 -7.54 21.95
CA SER A 266 43.94 -8.26 23.17
C SER A 266 43.39 -9.66 22.85
N GLN A 267 43.31 -10.57 23.84
CA GLN A 267 42.62 -11.87 23.66
C GLN A 267 41.21 -11.69 23.10
N THR A 268 40.52 -10.64 23.54
CA THR A 268 39.17 -10.29 23.09
C THR A 268 39.12 -9.91 21.61
N ASP A 269 40.14 -9.21 21.10
CA ASP A 269 40.22 -8.85 19.68
C ASP A 269 40.38 -10.09 18.79
N LEU A 270 41.14 -11.08 19.27
CA LEU A 270 41.34 -12.35 18.58
C LEU A 270 40.06 -13.20 18.58
N ILE A 271 39.37 -13.31 19.72
CA ILE A 271 38.08 -14.02 19.84
C ILE A 271 37.05 -13.43 18.87
N ASN A 272 36.87 -12.10 18.89
CA ASN A 272 35.91 -11.42 18.01
C ASN A 272 36.20 -11.71 16.53
N ARG A 273 37.49 -11.75 16.16
CA ARG A 273 37.93 -11.99 14.79
C ARG A 273 37.65 -13.43 14.34
N LEU A 274 37.87 -14.41 15.21
CA LEU A 274 37.53 -15.81 14.95
C LEU A 274 36.00 -16.02 14.86
N GLU A 275 35.21 -15.40 15.75
CA GLU A 275 33.75 -15.41 15.68
C GLU A 275 33.22 -14.76 14.38
N GLU A 276 33.87 -13.71 13.89
CA GLU A 276 33.56 -13.06 12.61
C GLU A 276 33.85 -13.97 11.40
N LEU A 277 34.86 -14.84 11.47
CA LEU A 277 35.21 -15.78 10.39
C LEU A 277 34.27 -16.98 10.29
N LEU A 278 33.77 -17.49 11.41
CA LEU A 278 32.79 -18.58 11.42
C LEU A 278 31.49 -18.22 10.67
N LEU A 279 31.18 -16.92 10.51
CA LEU A 279 30.04 -16.44 9.71
C LEU A 279 30.20 -16.63 8.19
N TYR A 280 31.38 -17.05 7.71
CA TYR A 280 31.72 -17.14 6.28
C TYR A 280 31.66 -18.54 5.67
N LYS A 281 31.91 -19.62 6.43
CA LYS A 281 32.16 -20.97 5.85
C LYS A 281 30.89 -21.80 5.62
N GLU A 282 29.95 -21.83 6.56
CA GLU A 282 28.78 -22.73 6.49
C GLU A 282 27.76 -22.37 5.39
N ILE A 283 27.75 -21.12 4.89
CA ILE A 283 26.68 -20.65 4.00
C ILE A 283 27.12 -20.57 2.52
N TYR A 284 28.38 -20.21 2.19
CA TYR A 284 28.79 -20.03 0.79
C TYR A 284 30.32 -20.18 0.54
N PRO A 285 30.80 -21.37 0.16
CA PRO A 285 32.20 -21.58 -0.29
C PRO A 285 32.59 -20.70 -1.50
N LYS A 286 31.62 -20.35 -2.35
CA LYS A 286 31.81 -19.46 -3.52
C LYS A 286 32.04 -17.98 -3.15
N MET A 287 31.83 -17.60 -1.90
CA MET A 287 31.96 -16.21 -1.44
C MET A 287 33.42 -15.80 -1.17
N PHE A 288 34.31 -16.78 -0.98
CA PHE A 288 35.76 -16.54 -0.97
C PHE A 288 36.25 -15.97 -2.31
N VAL A 289 35.61 -16.36 -3.41
CA VAL A 289 35.83 -15.80 -4.76
C VAL A 289 35.21 -14.39 -4.91
N LYS A 290 34.18 -14.05 -4.12
CA LYS A 290 33.55 -12.72 -4.09
C LYS A 290 34.23 -11.70 -3.17
N LEU A 291 35.25 -12.07 -2.39
CA LEU A 291 36.11 -11.14 -1.63
C LEU A 291 36.85 -10.12 -2.52
N GLN A 292 36.72 -10.21 -3.84
CA GLN A 292 37.17 -9.19 -4.79
C GLN A 292 36.18 -8.00 -4.96
N LYS A 293 34.96 -8.09 -4.43
CA LYS A 293 33.92 -7.04 -4.46
C LYS A 293 33.45 -6.69 -3.04
N ALA A 294 33.26 -5.42 -2.74
CA ALA A 294 32.77 -4.91 -1.46
C ALA A 294 31.26 -4.67 -1.46
N GLY A 295 30.66 -4.62 -0.25
CA GLY A 295 29.25 -4.29 -0.02
C GLY A 295 28.60 -5.21 1.02
N GLY A 296 28.56 -4.76 2.28
CA GLY A 296 28.01 -5.48 3.43
C GLY A 296 26.49 -5.38 3.61
N GLY A 297 25.84 -4.54 2.79
CA GLY A 297 24.43 -4.20 2.92
C GLY A 297 24.19 -2.95 3.75
N VAL A 298 23.02 -2.87 4.38
CA VAL A 298 22.61 -1.73 5.21
C VAL A 298 22.10 -2.23 6.54
N LEU A 299 22.74 -1.78 7.63
CA LEU A 299 22.23 -1.89 8.99
C LEU A 299 21.26 -0.74 9.25
N HIS A 300 20.08 -1.04 9.77
CA HIS A 300 19.12 -0.04 10.25
C HIS A 300 18.61 -0.39 11.64
N MET A 301 18.28 0.63 12.43
CA MET A 301 17.65 0.47 13.74
C MET A 301 16.37 1.28 13.79
N GLY A 302 15.24 0.58 13.96
CA GLY A 302 13.91 1.15 14.05
C GLY A 302 13.30 0.98 15.43
N CYS A 303 12.35 1.85 15.78
CA CYS A 303 11.48 1.61 16.92
C CYS A 303 10.37 0.61 16.57
N THR A 304 9.58 0.22 17.55
CA THR A 304 8.42 -0.69 17.40
C THR A 304 7.33 -0.20 16.47
N HIS A 305 7.37 1.08 16.08
CA HIS A 305 6.44 1.70 15.13
C HIS A 305 6.96 1.75 13.68
N GLY A 306 8.18 1.27 13.43
CA GLY A 306 8.82 1.27 12.11
C GLY A 306 9.60 2.52 11.75
N VAL A 307 9.51 3.57 12.54
CA VAL A 307 10.36 4.75 12.33
C VAL A 307 11.82 4.41 12.64
N VAL A 308 12.69 4.66 11.66
CA VAL A 308 14.14 4.40 11.70
C VAL A 308 14.87 5.56 12.37
N PHE A 309 15.70 5.24 13.36
CA PHE A 309 16.52 6.22 14.09
C PHE A 309 17.98 6.23 13.63
N TYR A 310 18.48 5.08 13.18
CA TYR A 310 19.86 4.92 12.72
C TYR A 310 19.90 4.11 11.42
N GLN A 311 20.76 4.52 10.50
CA GLN A 311 21.11 3.73 9.33
C GLN A 311 22.62 3.81 9.06
N SER A 312 23.24 2.68 8.74
CA SER A 312 24.62 2.62 8.26
C SER A 312 24.72 1.67 7.08
N PRO A 313 25.18 2.16 5.93
CA PRO A 313 25.70 1.26 4.91
C PRO A 313 26.98 0.61 5.45
N LEU A 314 27.13 -0.67 5.16
CA LEU A 314 28.21 -1.50 5.65
C LEU A 314 29.12 -1.88 4.48
N TRP A 315 30.41 -1.89 4.76
CA TRP A 315 31.42 -2.34 3.82
C TRP A 315 31.56 -3.86 3.84
N TRP A 316 31.64 -4.39 5.05
CA TRP A 316 31.72 -5.80 5.35
C TRP A 316 30.38 -6.31 5.82
N LYS A 317 30.18 -7.62 5.77
CA LYS A 317 29.00 -8.25 6.36
C LYS A 317 28.84 -7.75 7.80
N GLU A 318 27.58 -7.59 8.18
CA GLU A 318 27.16 -7.26 9.54
C GLU A 318 27.93 -8.06 10.60
N SER A 319 28.37 -7.38 11.64
CA SER A 319 28.84 -7.99 12.87
C SER A 319 28.35 -7.23 14.10
N ALA A 320 28.54 -7.81 15.29
CA ALA A 320 28.20 -7.17 16.56
C ALA A 320 28.86 -5.79 16.75
N ARG A 321 29.96 -5.54 16.04
CA ARG A 321 30.66 -4.25 16.00
C ARG A 321 29.80 -3.12 15.43
N ASP A 322 29.05 -3.37 14.37
CA ASP A 322 28.24 -2.34 13.71
C ASP A 322 27.07 -1.91 14.59
N HIS A 323 26.44 -2.90 15.23
CA HIS A 323 25.40 -2.66 16.24
C HIS A 323 25.95 -1.89 17.43
N GLY A 324 27.16 -2.22 17.87
CA GLY A 324 27.84 -1.49 18.93
C GLY A 324 28.14 -0.03 18.59
N ASP A 325 28.63 0.23 17.38
CA ASP A 325 28.85 1.59 16.89
C ASP A 325 27.54 2.39 16.86
N ALA A 326 26.46 1.78 16.38
CA ALA A 326 25.14 2.39 16.37
C ALA A 326 24.63 2.70 17.80
N LEU A 327 24.66 1.73 18.71
CA LEU A 327 24.20 1.89 20.10
C LEU A 327 24.99 2.96 20.86
N LEU A 328 26.31 3.01 20.65
CA LEU A 328 27.19 4.02 21.24
C LEU A 328 27.02 5.42 20.61
N SER A 329 26.24 5.54 19.52
CA SER A 329 25.92 6.83 18.89
C SER A 329 24.70 7.53 19.52
N PHE A 330 23.85 6.82 20.27
CA PHE A 330 22.62 7.40 20.85
C PHE A 330 22.87 8.22 22.12
N LYS A 331 22.36 9.45 22.19
CA LYS A 331 22.48 10.31 23.39
C LYS A 331 21.99 9.58 24.66
N TYR A 332 20.81 8.99 24.57
CA TYR A 332 20.27 8.06 25.57
C TYR A 332 20.11 6.67 24.91
N PRO A 333 20.93 5.68 25.26
CA PRO A 333 20.81 4.33 24.72
C PRO A 333 19.46 3.68 25.09
N PRO A 334 18.87 2.84 24.22
CA PRO A 334 17.56 2.24 24.46
C PRO A 334 17.61 1.29 25.68
N THR A 335 16.52 1.25 26.47
CA THR A 335 16.36 0.26 27.53
C THR A 335 16.37 -1.17 26.99
N VAL A 336 15.80 -1.40 25.82
CA VAL A 336 15.80 -2.72 25.16
C VAL A 336 16.32 -2.60 23.74
N PHE A 337 17.34 -3.40 23.42
CA PHE A 337 17.83 -3.61 22.08
C PHE A 337 17.49 -5.03 21.61
N ILE A 338 16.94 -5.15 20.40
CA ILE A 338 16.51 -6.43 19.82
C ILE A 338 17.28 -6.68 18.53
N SER A 339 17.87 -7.87 18.38
CA SER A 339 18.54 -8.31 17.14
C SER A 339 18.71 -9.83 17.08
N ASP A 340 19.06 -10.35 15.90
CA ASP A 340 19.34 -11.78 15.70
C ASP A 340 20.62 -12.27 16.38
N ILE A 341 21.54 -11.34 16.70
CA ILE A 341 22.84 -11.60 17.30
C ILE A 341 22.99 -10.96 18.69
N ALA A 342 21.87 -10.86 19.43
CA ALA A 342 21.76 -10.14 20.69
C ALA A 342 22.84 -10.46 21.74
N GLY A 343 23.16 -11.75 21.95
CA GLY A 343 24.21 -12.16 22.88
C GLY A 343 25.61 -11.71 22.45
N ARG A 344 25.90 -11.73 21.14
CA ARG A 344 27.17 -11.25 20.58
C ARG A 344 27.28 -9.73 20.70
N VAL A 345 26.19 -9.01 20.43
CA VAL A 345 26.12 -7.55 20.60
C VAL A 345 26.35 -7.17 22.06
N ALA A 346 25.68 -7.86 23.00
CA ALA A 346 25.85 -7.61 24.42
C ALA A 346 27.31 -7.71 24.85
N ARG A 347 27.93 -8.87 24.57
CA ARG A 347 29.33 -9.14 24.88
C ARG A 347 30.28 -8.12 24.23
N HIS A 348 30.09 -7.83 22.94
CA HIS A 348 30.96 -6.91 22.21
C HIS A 348 30.89 -5.49 22.78
N VAL A 349 29.67 -4.98 23.01
CA VAL A 349 29.47 -3.62 23.54
C VAL A 349 29.92 -3.51 24.98
N ASN A 350 29.64 -4.49 25.83
CA ASN A 350 30.13 -4.53 27.20
C ASN A 350 31.65 -4.57 27.25
N ASN A 351 32.30 -5.39 26.43
CA ASN A 351 33.77 -5.40 26.36
C ASN A 351 34.34 -4.03 25.97
N ARG A 352 33.72 -3.32 25.02
CA ARG A 352 34.13 -1.96 24.62
C ARG A 352 33.88 -0.90 25.68
N THR A 353 32.97 -1.15 26.62
CA THR A 353 32.53 -0.20 27.64
C THR A 353 32.91 -0.64 29.05
N GLN A 354 33.89 -1.54 29.20
CA GLN A 354 34.35 -2.04 30.50
C GLN A 354 33.20 -2.62 31.35
N GLN A 355 32.29 -3.35 30.70
CA GLN A 355 31.10 -3.98 31.27
C GLN A 355 30.05 -2.99 31.80
N MET A 356 30.03 -1.74 31.34
CA MET A 356 29.09 -0.74 31.88
C MET A 356 27.77 -0.60 31.09
N PHE A 357 27.71 -1.04 29.82
CA PHE A 357 26.58 -0.70 28.94
C PHE A 357 25.32 -1.56 29.16
N PHE A 358 25.40 -2.87 28.94
CA PHE A 358 24.29 -3.82 29.08
C PHE A 358 24.31 -4.38 30.50
N GLN A 359 23.69 -3.64 31.41
CA GLN A 359 23.52 -4.01 32.81
C GLN A 359 22.04 -3.95 33.22
N PRO A 360 21.58 -4.84 34.13
CA PRO A 360 22.32 -5.88 34.83
C PRO A 360 22.57 -7.13 33.97
N HIS A 361 23.41 -8.05 34.49
CA HIS A 361 23.58 -9.42 33.99
C HIS A 361 24.00 -9.55 32.53
N ASP A 362 24.83 -8.64 32.01
CA ASP A 362 25.24 -8.64 30.59
C ASP A 362 24.02 -8.45 29.64
N GLY A 363 22.98 -7.74 30.10
CA GLY A 363 21.78 -7.42 29.36
C GLY A 363 20.77 -8.56 29.21
N ARG A 364 20.89 -9.61 30.03
CA ARG A 364 19.86 -10.66 30.18
C ARG A 364 18.74 -10.17 31.11
N VAL A 365 17.55 -10.77 30.98
CA VAL A 365 16.40 -10.37 31.81
C VAL A 365 16.52 -10.76 33.28
N CYS A 366 17.37 -11.75 33.61
CA CYS A 366 17.70 -12.16 34.96
C CYS A 366 19.10 -12.79 35.04
N ALA A 367 19.55 -13.07 36.26
CA ALA A 367 20.84 -13.71 36.51
C ALA A 367 20.91 -15.12 35.86
N PRO A 368 22.06 -15.52 35.29
CA PRO A 368 22.26 -16.83 34.68
C PRO A 368 22.52 -17.93 35.71
N THR A 369 21.57 -18.16 36.62
CA THR A 369 21.61 -19.29 37.56
C THR A 369 21.03 -20.55 36.91
N GLU A 370 21.42 -21.73 37.39
CA GLU A 370 20.91 -23.01 36.87
C GLU A 370 19.38 -23.10 36.98
N ASP A 371 18.80 -22.63 38.09
CA ASP A 371 17.34 -22.58 38.28
C ASP A 371 16.66 -21.68 37.26
N ASN A 372 17.16 -20.46 37.02
CA ASN A 372 16.57 -19.54 36.05
C ASN A 372 16.65 -20.11 34.62
N ILE A 373 17.76 -20.75 34.28
CA ILE A 373 17.93 -21.41 32.98
C ILE A 373 16.95 -22.58 32.84
N ARG A 374 16.78 -23.39 33.89
CA ARG A 374 15.80 -24.49 33.90
C ARG A 374 14.38 -23.98 33.72
N GLU A 375 13.94 -23.01 34.51
CA GLU A 375 12.59 -22.43 34.44
C GLU A 375 12.31 -21.71 33.12
N ALA A 376 13.32 -21.06 32.53
CA ALA A 376 13.21 -20.47 31.19
C ALA A 376 13.07 -21.56 30.11
N THR A 377 13.74 -22.70 30.28
CA THR A 377 13.67 -23.83 29.33
C THR A 377 12.33 -24.55 29.38
N THR A 378 11.74 -24.69 30.58
CA THR A 378 10.41 -25.29 30.76
C THR A 378 9.26 -24.34 30.44
N GLY A 379 9.54 -23.06 30.18
CA GLY A 379 8.53 -22.03 29.85
C GLY A 379 7.78 -21.47 31.06
N ASN A 380 8.25 -21.75 32.27
CA ASN A 380 7.63 -21.33 33.52
C ASN A 380 8.12 -19.95 34.00
N LEU A 381 9.28 -19.51 33.55
CA LEU A 381 9.85 -18.22 33.94
C LEU A 381 9.13 -17.06 33.23
N LYS A 382 8.53 -16.15 34.01
CA LYS A 382 7.95 -14.90 33.53
C LYS A 382 8.40 -13.75 34.42
N ILE A 383 8.88 -12.68 33.79
CA ILE A 383 9.42 -11.50 34.45
C ILE A 383 8.61 -10.29 33.97
N ASN A 384 8.18 -9.47 34.92
CA ASN A 384 7.42 -8.25 34.64
C ASN A 384 8.18 -7.05 35.25
N PRO A 385 9.13 -6.45 34.52
CA PRO A 385 9.86 -5.29 35.00
C PRO A 385 8.92 -4.09 35.17
N VAL A 386 9.03 -3.38 36.30
CA VAL A 386 8.16 -2.24 36.63
C VAL A 386 8.19 -1.16 35.55
N TRP A 387 9.36 -0.92 34.95
CA TRP A 387 9.54 0.09 33.92
C TRP A 387 8.75 -0.20 32.62
N VAL A 388 8.31 -1.44 32.37
CA VAL A 388 7.47 -1.77 31.20
C VAL A 388 6.12 -1.06 31.29
N GLN A 389 5.59 -0.85 32.50
CA GLN A 389 4.34 -0.12 32.72
C GLN A 389 4.48 1.36 32.32
N ASN A 390 5.67 1.94 32.46
CA ASN A 390 5.94 3.33 32.09
C ASN A 390 5.84 3.55 30.57
N LEU A 391 6.05 2.51 29.75
CA LEU A 391 5.84 2.58 28.29
C LEU A 391 4.38 2.84 27.91
N ARG A 392 3.42 2.54 28.80
CA ARG A 392 1.97 2.75 28.59
C ARG A 392 1.46 4.08 29.17
N GLN A 393 2.26 4.79 29.97
CA GLN A 393 1.85 6.02 30.66
C GLN A 393 2.25 7.30 29.89
N LYS A 394 1.54 8.41 30.11
CA LYS A 394 1.89 9.73 29.55
C LYS A 394 3.25 10.17 30.10
N SER A 395 4.16 10.55 29.19
CA SER A 395 5.56 10.86 29.48
C SER A 395 5.75 11.79 30.68
N ARG A 396 6.63 11.38 31.60
CA ARG A 396 7.27 12.29 32.55
C ARG A 396 8.39 13.00 31.77
N GLY A 397 8.49 14.33 31.90
CA GLY A 397 9.61 15.08 31.32
C GLY A 397 10.96 14.53 31.80
N PRO A 398 12.08 14.78 31.09
CA PRO A 398 13.38 14.30 31.51
C PRO A 398 13.70 14.83 32.91
N VAL A 399 14.08 13.92 33.80
CA VAL A 399 14.63 14.28 35.10
C VAL A 399 16.01 14.88 34.85
N GLU A 400 16.19 16.17 35.15
CA GLU A 400 17.52 16.77 35.19
C GLU A 400 18.34 16.06 36.27
N ASN A 401 19.37 15.32 35.86
CA ASN A 401 20.26 14.66 36.79
C ASN A 401 21.66 15.27 36.77
N THR A 402 22.06 15.74 37.94
CA THR A 402 23.37 16.25 38.29
C THR A 402 24.32 15.10 38.61
N LYS A 403 25.16 14.72 37.62
CA LYS A 403 26.39 13.88 37.65
C LYS A 403 26.32 12.33 37.55
N THR A 404 27.43 11.82 36.97
CA THR A 404 28.01 10.45 36.87
C THR A 404 27.65 9.60 35.63
N ASP A 405 28.67 8.93 35.09
CA ASP A 405 28.80 8.17 33.82
C ASP A 405 27.56 7.94 32.92
N ARG A 406 27.73 8.13 31.60
CA ARG A 406 26.69 8.04 30.55
C ARG A 406 25.90 6.73 30.61
N PHE A 407 26.52 5.63 30.99
CA PHE A 407 25.87 4.31 31.01
C PHE A 407 25.01 4.09 32.26
N SER A 408 25.25 4.84 33.34
CA SER A 408 24.45 4.83 34.56
C SER A 408 23.21 5.74 34.51
N THR A 409 23.07 6.54 33.44
CA THR A 409 21.95 7.48 33.30
C THR A 409 20.66 6.75 32.95
N ALA A 410 19.60 7.02 33.71
CA ALA A 410 18.26 6.49 33.44
C ALA A 410 17.74 6.95 32.06
N HIS A 411 17.08 6.04 31.33
CA HIS A 411 16.48 6.39 30.05
C HIS A 411 15.23 7.26 30.29
N PRO A 412 15.04 8.38 29.55
CA PRO A 412 14.02 9.39 29.86
C PRO A 412 12.59 8.85 29.85
N GLU A 413 12.29 7.84 29.03
CA GLU A 413 10.93 7.29 28.93
C GLU A 413 10.63 6.15 29.91
N THR A 414 11.63 5.36 30.29
CA THR A 414 11.43 4.18 31.14
C THR A 414 11.78 4.47 32.59
N GLY A 415 12.61 5.49 32.84
CA GLY A 415 13.11 5.85 34.16
C GLY A 415 14.14 4.87 34.73
N THR A 416 14.57 3.87 33.96
CA THR A 416 15.54 2.85 34.41
C THR A 416 16.93 3.07 33.78
N PRO A 417 18.03 2.87 34.54
CA PRO A 417 19.37 2.78 33.98
C PRO A 417 19.65 1.41 33.34
N GLU A 418 18.75 0.43 33.52
CA GLU A 418 18.93 -0.93 33.00
C GLU A 418 18.86 -0.97 31.47
N ARG A 419 19.63 -1.88 30.86
CA ARG A 419 19.79 -2.05 29.42
C ARG A 419 19.84 -3.53 29.07
N TYR A 420 18.93 -3.97 28.21
CA TYR A 420 18.78 -5.37 27.82
C TYR A 420 19.08 -5.57 26.33
N SER A 421 19.71 -6.70 26.01
CA SER A 421 19.95 -7.15 24.63
C SER A 421 19.24 -8.49 24.44
N LEU A 422 18.16 -8.48 23.64
CA LEU A 422 17.20 -9.57 23.50
C LEU A 422 17.13 -10.08 22.05
N TYR A 423 16.80 -11.36 21.88
CA TYR A 423 16.64 -11.94 20.54
C TYR A 423 15.30 -11.55 19.92
N ASP A 424 15.29 -11.39 18.59
CA ASP A 424 14.04 -11.34 17.85
C ASP A 424 13.32 -12.70 17.93
N ARG A 425 11.99 -12.66 18.00
CA ARG A 425 11.09 -13.81 18.11
C ARG A 425 11.34 -14.88 17.04
N PHE A 426 11.75 -14.46 15.85
CA PHE A 426 11.97 -15.37 14.72
C PHE A 426 13.32 -16.11 14.78
N HIS A 427 14.27 -15.62 15.57
CA HIS A 427 15.67 -16.09 15.59
C HIS A 427 16.12 -16.70 16.93
N GLU A 428 15.19 -16.95 17.85
CA GLU A 428 15.48 -17.53 19.19
C GLU A 428 15.99 -18.99 19.16
N LYS A 429 15.81 -19.72 18.05
CA LYS A 429 16.10 -21.17 17.97
C LYS A 429 17.58 -21.53 17.74
N ASN A 430 18.41 -20.57 17.37
CA ASN A 430 19.80 -20.81 16.93
C ASN A 430 20.84 -20.75 18.07
N GLN A 431 20.41 -20.83 19.33
CA GLN A 431 21.28 -20.58 20.48
C GLN A 431 22.01 -21.84 20.97
N LYS A 432 23.35 -21.77 21.01
CA LYS A 432 24.21 -22.87 21.50
C LYS A 432 24.39 -22.85 23.03
N ARG A 433 24.40 -21.67 23.67
CA ARG A 433 24.67 -21.52 25.11
C ARG A 433 23.39 -21.49 25.97
N PRO A 434 23.29 -22.25 27.07
CA PRO A 434 22.07 -22.33 27.89
C PRO A 434 21.59 -20.98 28.44
N GLU A 435 22.52 -20.11 28.85
CA GLU A 435 22.22 -18.79 29.42
C GLU A 435 21.63 -17.79 28.42
N GLU A 436 21.76 -18.05 27.11
CA GLU A 436 21.18 -17.21 26.05
C GLU A 436 19.65 -17.31 26.01
N ARG A 437 19.07 -18.36 26.61
CA ARG A 437 17.61 -18.47 26.81
C ARG A 437 17.05 -17.31 27.64
N LEU A 438 17.88 -16.71 28.50
CA LEU A 438 17.54 -15.55 29.32
C LEU A 438 17.56 -14.22 28.53
N ARG A 439 17.70 -14.28 27.20
CA ARG A 439 17.53 -13.14 26.28
C ARG A 439 16.26 -13.25 25.44
N SER A 440 15.39 -14.22 25.73
CA SER A 440 14.14 -14.40 25.00
C SER A 440 13.09 -13.37 25.39
N LEU A 441 12.39 -12.84 24.38
CA LEU A 441 11.24 -11.96 24.59
C LEU A 441 10.06 -12.66 25.27
N LYS A 442 9.99 -14.00 25.22
CA LYS A 442 8.94 -14.79 25.87
C LYS A 442 8.94 -14.67 27.39
N LEU A 443 10.10 -14.35 27.96
CA LEU A 443 10.25 -14.13 29.40
C LEU A 443 9.62 -12.80 29.86
N LEU A 444 9.31 -11.89 28.93
CA LEU A 444 8.74 -10.57 29.19
C LEU A 444 7.37 -10.43 28.48
N PRO A 445 6.30 -11.11 28.95
CA PRO A 445 5.03 -11.18 28.23
C PRO A 445 4.38 -9.79 28.02
N ASP A 446 4.48 -8.90 29.01
CA ASP A 446 3.94 -7.55 28.91
C ASP A 446 4.67 -6.70 27.87
N LEU A 447 6.01 -6.78 27.83
CA LEU A 447 6.79 -6.11 26.80
C LEU A 447 6.46 -6.71 25.44
N ALA A 448 6.49 -8.05 25.32
CA ALA A 448 6.16 -8.78 24.11
C ALA A 448 4.80 -8.33 23.52
N SER A 449 3.76 -8.13 24.34
CA SER A 449 2.46 -7.66 23.85
C SER A 449 2.48 -6.29 23.17
N LEU A 450 3.48 -5.44 23.48
CA LEU A 450 3.64 -4.09 22.95
C LEU A 450 4.58 -4.03 21.73
N LEU A 451 5.33 -5.11 21.46
CA LEU A 451 6.32 -5.14 20.39
C LEU A 451 5.72 -5.70 19.09
N ASN A 452 6.03 -5.02 17.99
CA ASN A 452 5.88 -5.57 16.65
C ASN A 452 7.28 -5.79 16.05
N SER A 453 7.85 -6.98 16.22
CA SER A 453 9.21 -7.27 15.72
C SER A 453 9.27 -7.49 14.20
N ALA A 454 8.14 -7.84 13.57
CA ALA A 454 8.04 -8.01 12.10
C ALA A 454 8.27 -6.69 11.31
N VAL A 455 8.31 -5.56 12.01
CA VAL A 455 8.58 -4.23 11.42
C VAL A 455 9.96 -4.17 10.75
N ALA A 456 10.99 -4.79 11.33
CA ALA A 456 12.33 -4.80 10.72
C ALA A 456 12.33 -5.57 9.38
N GLU A 457 11.64 -6.72 9.32
CA GLU A 457 11.46 -7.47 8.09
C GLU A 457 10.66 -6.70 7.02
N GLN A 458 9.65 -5.92 7.44
CA GLN A 458 8.88 -5.07 6.54
C GLN A 458 9.79 -4.02 5.88
N ILE A 459 10.62 -3.33 6.67
CA ILE A 459 11.61 -2.37 6.16
C ILE A 459 12.56 -3.06 5.16
N ASN A 460 13.05 -4.26 5.48
CA ASN A 460 13.90 -5.03 4.57
C ASN A 460 13.19 -5.41 3.26
N ARG A 461 11.91 -5.75 3.32
CA ARG A 461 11.10 -6.03 2.12
C ARG A 461 10.96 -4.78 1.26
N GLU A 462 10.69 -3.63 1.88
CA GLU A 462 10.59 -2.36 1.16
C GLU A 462 11.94 -2.01 0.48
N LEU A 463 13.07 -2.11 1.19
CA LEU A 463 14.40 -1.89 0.62
C LEU A 463 14.72 -2.87 -0.53
N SER A 464 14.26 -4.12 -0.43
CA SER A 464 14.45 -5.15 -1.46
C SER A 464 13.77 -4.79 -2.78
N SER A 465 12.65 -4.07 -2.74
CA SER A 465 11.91 -3.66 -3.94
C SER A 465 12.66 -2.61 -4.78
N ILE A 466 13.54 -1.81 -4.17
CA ILE A 466 14.35 -0.79 -4.85
C ILE A 466 15.80 -1.23 -5.11
N ARG A 467 16.19 -2.42 -4.65
CA ARG A 467 17.55 -3.00 -4.76
C ARG A 467 18.12 -2.90 -6.17
N TYR A 468 17.34 -3.28 -7.19
CA TYR A 468 17.79 -3.33 -8.57
C TYR A 468 18.30 -1.98 -9.09
N SER A 469 17.81 -0.87 -8.53
CA SER A 469 18.20 0.49 -8.93
C SER A 469 19.24 1.08 -7.98
N LEU A 470 19.10 0.83 -6.67
CA LEU A 470 19.95 1.41 -5.64
C LEU A 470 21.38 0.85 -5.71
N CYS A 471 21.53 -0.47 -5.85
CA CYS A 471 22.85 -1.15 -5.85
C CYS A 471 23.73 -0.83 -7.06
N GLN A 472 23.14 -0.27 -8.13
CA GLN A 472 23.84 0.11 -9.37
C GLN A 472 24.32 1.56 -9.38
N MET A 473 24.04 2.33 -8.31
CA MET A 473 24.45 3.73 -8.23
C MET A 473 25.91 3.85 -7.81
N LYS A 474 26.56 4.95 -8.22
CA LYS A 474 27.83 5.38 -7.63
C LYS A 474 27.64 5.58 -6.12
N ASP A 475 28.68 5.31 -5.34
CA ASP A 475 28.72 5.37 -3.88
C ASP A 475 28.06 6.63 -3.30
N THR A 476 28.38 7.81 -3.82
CA THR A 476 27.80 9.09 -3.36
C THR A 476 26.28 9.15 -3.51
N TYR A 477 25.76 8.72 -4.67
CA TYR A 477 24.32 8.68 -4.94
C TYR A 477 23.61 7.55 -4.20
N TYR A 478 24.29 6.42 -3.98
CA TYR A 478 23.79 5.32 -3.15
C TYR A 478 23.56 5.79 -1.72
N MET A 479 24.57 6.40 -1.10
CA MET A 479 24.51 6.96 0.24
C MET A 479 23.36 7.97 0.37
N PHE A 480 23.33 8.97 -0.52
CA PHE A 480 22.31 10.01 -0.50
C PHE A 480 20.89 9.44 -0.66
N SER A 481 20.70 8.54 -1.64
CA SER A 481 19.42 7.90 -1.90
C SER A 481 18.93 7.08 -0.72
N LEU A 482 19.83 6.37 -0.04
CA LEU A 482 19.48 5.56 1.13
C LEU A 482 19.02 6.45 2.30
N ARG A 483 19.72 7.55 2.59
CA ARG A 483 19.30 8.51 3.62
C ARG A 483 17.97 9.20 3.26
N LEU A 484 17.81 9.62 2.01
CA LEU A 484 16.55 10.19 1.52
C LEU A 484 15.40 9.19 1.64
N TYR A 485 15.63 7.93 1.29
CA TYR A 485 14.63 6.87 1.36
C TYR A 485 14.11 6.66 2.78
N PHE A 486 15.01 6.49 3.76
CA PHE A 486 14.61 6.34 5.16
C PHE A 486 13.95 7.60 5.72
N HIS A 487 14.36 8.79 5.27
CA HIS A 487 13.68 10.04 5.63
C HIS A 487 12.23 10.05 5.16
N LEU A 488 11.97 9.74 3.88
CA LEU A 488 10.62 9.69 3.32
C LEU A 488 9.77 8.58 3.97
N HIS A 489 10.36 7.42 4.25
CA HIS A 489 9.72 6.34 5.01
C HIS A 489 9.28 6.83 6.40
N ASN A 490 10.17 7.51 7.13
CA ASN A 490 9.87 8.07 8.45
C ASN A 490 8.80 9.15 8.41
N GLU A 491 8.87 10.08 7.45
CA GLU A 491 7.84 11.12 7.26
C GLU A 491 6.47 10.50 6.98
N ARG A 492 6.41 9.48 6.10
CA ARG A 492 5.15 8.77 5.80
C ARG A 492 4.52 8.17 7.06
N LEU A 493 5.29 7.48 7.89
CA LEU A 493 4.80 6.89 9.14
C LEU A 493 4.38 7.95 10.17
N ASN A 494 5.23 8.96 10.37
CA ASN A 494 4.95 10.04 11.31
C ASN A 494 3.74 10.87 10.90
N ASN A 495 3.59 11.22 9.62
CA ASN A 495 2.45 11.95 9.11
C ASN A 495 1.16 11.12 9.18
N THR A 496 1.24 9.81 8.93
CA THR A 496 0.11 8.89 9.13
C THR A 496 -0.37 8.93 10.58
N PHE A 497 0.55 8.87 11.54
CA PHE A 497 0.21 8.97 12.96
C PHE A 497 -0.29 10.37 13.36
N LEU A 498 0.35 11.45 12.88
CA LEU A 498 -0.10 12.83 13.12
C LEU A 498 -1.54 13.02 12.65
N ASN A 499 -1.86 12.57 11.43
CA ASN A 499 -3.21 12.62 10.89
C ASN A 499 -4.20 11.80 11.72
N GLN A 500 -3.79 10.64 12.25
CA GLN A 500 -4.63 9.85 13.17
C GLN A 500 -4.88 10.58 14.48
N VAL A 501 -3.89 11.25 15.07
CA VAL A 501 -4.05 12.01 16.31
C VAL A 501 -4.92 13.25 16.09
N GLN A 502 -4.71 13.98 15.00
CA GLN A 502 -5.52 15.15 14.63
C GLN A 502 -6.98 14.79 14.34
N LYS A 503 -7.26 13.60 13.78
CA LYS A 503 -8.64 13.12 13.58
C LYS A 503 -9.38 12.82 14.89
N HIS A 504 -8.67 12.41 15.94
CA HIS A 504 -9.27 12.02 17.22
C HIS A 504 -9.21 13.10 18.31
N SER A 505 -8.55 14.25 18.05
CA SER A 505 -8.38 15.32 19.01
C SER A 505 -9.05 16.62 18.54
N LEU A 506 -9.80 17.27 19.44
CA LEU A 506 -10.30 18.65 19.25
C LEU A 506 -9.23 19.70 19.63
N GLU A 507 -8.11 19.27 20.21
CA GLU A 507 -7.02 20.10 20.69
C GLU A 507 -5.94 20.31 19.62
N LEU A 508 -5.26 21.47 19.66
CA LEU A 508 -4.14 21.78 18.77
C LEU A 508 -3.00 20.78 19.00
N VAL A 509 -2.60 20.11 17.93
CA VAL A 509 -1.53 19.09 17.95
C VAL A 509 -0.22 19.74 17.50
N HIS A 510 0.82 19.67 18.32
CA HIS A 510 2.16 20.14 17.95
C HIS A 510 3.24 19.15 18.42
N ILE A 511 4.45 19.28 17.87
CA ILE A 511 5.61 18.48 18.28
C ILE A 511 6.23 19.17 19.50
N GLY A 512 6.23 18.48 20.63
CA GLY A 512 6.85 18.98 21.87
C GLY A 512 8.38 18.95 21.83
N LEU A 513 9.00 19.54 22.85
CA LEU A 513 10.46 19.69 22.98
C LEU A 513 11.27 18.37 22.91
N HIS A 514 10.62 17.23 23.12
CA HIS A 514 11.23 15.90 23.08
C HIS A 514 10.87 15.11 21.82
N GLY A 515 10.27 15.75 20.81
CA GLY A 515 9.93 15.13 19.53
C GLY A 515 8.63 14.30 19.56
N LYS A 516 7.92 14.28 20.69
CA LYS A 516 6.60 13.62 20.81
C LYS A 516 5.49 14.57 20.42
N LEU A 517 4.43 14.03 19.83
CA LEU A 517 3.21 14.83 19.63
C LEU A 517 2.51 15.09 20.96
N LEU A 518 2.21 16.35 21.19
CA LEU A 518 1.48 16.85 22.36
C LEU A 518 0.15 17.47 21.91
N LEU A 519 -0.87 17.28 22.75
CA LEU A 519 -2.16 17.93 22.62
C LEU A 519 -2.20 19.15 23.54
N VAL A 520 -2.53 20.32 22.99
CA VAL A 520 -2.65 21.56 23.75
C VAL A 520 -4.11 21.96 23.81
N LYS A 521 -4.63 22.05 25.04
CA LYS A 521 -5.88 22.77 25.31
C LYS A 521 -5.68 24.21 24.89
N ALA A 522 -6.49 24.69 23.94
CA ALA A 522 -6.48 26.09 23.55
C ALA A 522 -6.76 26.97 24.78
N GLU A 523 -5.80 27.80 25.19
CA GLU A 523 -6.09 28.90 26.12
C GLU A 523 -6.92 29.97 25.39
N PRO A 524 -7.87 30.62 26.08
CA PRO A 524 -8.86 31.52 25.47
C PRO A 524 -8.32 32.87 24.96
N SER A 525 -7.02 33.04 24.75
CA SER A 525 -6.39 34.34 24.51
C SER A 525 -5.76 34.57 23.13
N GLN A 526 -5.83 33.60 22.20
CA GLN A 526 -5.30 33.79 20.84
C GLN A 526 -6.27 33.32 19.77
N ARG A 527 -7.42 34.01 19.68
CA ARG A 527 -8.18 34.09 18.42
C ARG A 527 -7.51 35.15 17.52
N PRO A 528 -7.33 34.91 16.21
CA PRO A 528 -7.06 35.98 15.26
C PRO A 528 -8.24 36.98 15.28
N PRO A 529 -8.01 38.28 15.02
CA PRO A 529 -9.04 39.30 15.19
C PRO A 529 -10.23 39.01 14.28
N GLU A 530 -11.41 38.96 14.89
CA GLU A 530 -12.70 38.95 14.22
C GLU A 530 -12.77 40.19 13.32
N ASN A 531 -12.76 39.98 12.00
CA ASN A 531 -13.22 40.98 11.06
C ASN A 531 -14.71 41.20 11.34
N GLN A 532 -15.00 42.27 12.06
CA GLN A 532 -16.34 42.80 12.29
C GLN A 532 -16.99 43.11 10.93
N VAL A 533 -17.82 42.19 10.44
CA VAL A 533 -18.90 42.56 9.52
C VAL A 533 -20.10 42.87 10.41
N ARG A 534 -20.40 44.17 10.45
CA ARG A 534 -21.48 44.84 11.15
C ARG A 534 -22.80 44.07 11.00
N VAL A 535 -23.32 43.56 12.13
CA VAL A 535 -24.72 43.12 12.22
C VAL A 535 -25.58 44.37 12.14
N GLN A 536 -26.33 44.50 11.05
CA GLN A 536 -27.44 45.43 10.97
C GLN A 536 -28.65 44.72 11.57
N GLU A 537 -29.09 45.19 12.74
CA GLU A 537 -30.36 44.79 13.34
C GLU A 537 -31.49 45.13 12.35
N CYS A 538 -32.08 44.11 11.73
CA CYS A 538 -33.39 44.24 11.10
C CYS A 538 -34.44 43.82 12.12
N THR A 539 -35.17 44.83 12.57
CA THR A 539 -36.42 44.76 13.31
C THR A 539 -37.39 43.75 12.71
N VAL A 540 -38.01 42.99 13.62
CA VAL A 540 -39.13 42.09 13.38
C VAL A 540 -40.25 42.83 12.65
N THR A 541 -40.55 42.36 11.44
CA THR A 541 -41.91 42.41 10.89
C THR A 541 -42.39 40.98 10.75
N SER A 542 -43.41 40.66 11.54
CA SER A 542 -44.25 39.49 11.39
C SER A 542 -44.85 39.46 10.00
N ASP A 543 -44.51 38.45 9.20
CA ASP A 543 -45.40 37.75 8.27
C ASP A 543 -44.76 36.39 7.97
N GLY A 544 -45.56 35.32 8.07
CA GLY A 544 -45.09 33.96 8.34
C GLY A 544 -44.40 33.24 7.20
N GLU A 545 -43.32 32.53 7.53
CA GLU A 545 -42.87 31.32 6.85
C GLU A 545 -42.41 30.29 7.91
N GLU A 546 -43.07 29.13 7.93
CA GLU A 546 -42.74 28.00 8.82
C GLU A 546 -41.29 27.50 8.55
N GLN A 547 -40.44 27.54 9.57
CA GLN A 547 -39.13 26.90 9.54
C GLN A 547 -39.30 25.37 9.72
N ASN A 548 -39.12 24.60 8.65
CA ASN A 548 -39.28 23.13 8.62
C ASN A 548 -38.04 22.37 9.16
N ASN A 549 -37.98 22.12 10.46
CA ASN A 549 -36.95 21.26 11.09
C ASN A 549 -37.13 19.75 10.74
N PHE A 550 -36.07 18.94 10.84
CA PHE A 550 -36.08 17.50 10.53
C PHE A 550 -37.08 16.76 11.41
N SER A 551 -37.91 15.93 10.75
CA SER A 551 -38.80 14.99 11.41
C SER A 551 -38.60 13.61 10.81
N VAL A 552 -38.54 12.57 11.65
CA VAL A 552 -38.51 11.16 11.21
C VAL A 552 -39.72 10.80 10.33
N SER A 553 -40.82 11.56 10.43
CA SER A 553 -41.99 11.45 9.56
C SER A 553 -41.71 11.77 8.09
N MET A 554 -40.65 12.53 7.78
CA MET A 554 -40.21 12.80 6.41
C MET A 554 -39.68 11.55 5.70
N PHE A 555 -39.27 10.54 6.48
CA PHE A 555 -38.70 9.27 6.01
C PHE A 555 -39.43 8.09 6.69
N PRO A 556 -40.72 7.86 6.36
CA PRO A 556 -41.53 6.86 7.05
C PRO A 556 -41.00 5.45 6.77
N ILE A 557 -40.83 4.65 7.83
CA ILE A 557 -40.47 3.24 7.69
C ILE A 557 -41.74 2.46 7.41
N ASP A 558 -41.77 1.78 6.27
CA ASP A 558 -42.85 0.85 5.94
C ASP A 558 -42.64 -0.46 6.70
N GLU A 559 -43.56 -0.75 7.63
CA GLU A 559 -43.47 -1.94 8.49
C GLU A 559 -43.53 -3.25 7.69
N GLN A 560 -44.19 -3.29 6.52
CA GLN A 560 -44.17 -4.47 5.65
C GLN A 560 -42.76 -4.73 5.09
N HIS A 561 -42.06 -3.69 4.67
CA HIS A 561 -40.69 -3.81 4.17
C HIS A 561 -39.69 -4.12 5.28
N LYS A 562 -39.92 -3.59 6.48
CA LYS A 562 -39.14 -3.91 7.69
C LYS A 562 -39.32 -5.37 8.13
N GLU A 563 -40.54 -5.90 8.03
CA GLU A 563 -40.82 -7.31 8.28
C GLU A 563 -40.08 -8.20 7.26
N ARG A 564 -40.09 -7.85 5.97
CA ARG A 564 -39.30 -8.56 4.95
C ARG A 564 -37.80 -8.53 5.24
N LEU A 565 -37.26 -7.40 5.69
CA LEU A 565 -35.86 -7.30 6.11
C LEU A 565 -35.56 -8.22 7.30
N THR A 566 -36.50 -8.32 8.24
CA THR A 566 -36.41 -9.20 9.41
C THR A 566 -36.45 -10.67 8.99
N GLN A 567 -37.35 -11.06 8.09
CA GLN A 567 -37.41 -12.41 7.49
C GLN A 567 -36.13 -12.77 6.72
N LEU A 568 -35.51 -11.79 6.05
CA LEU A 568 -34.24 -11.96 5.37
C LEU A 568 -33.07 -12.23 6.35
N TYR A 569 -33.13 -11.70 7.57
CA TYR A 569 -32.10 -11.92 8.60
C TYR A 569 -32.40 -13.11 9.51
N ALA A 570 -33.65 -13.58 9.57
CA ALA A 570 -34.05 -14.72 10.39
C ALA A 570 -33.38 -16.04 9.99
N VAL A 571 -33.01 -16.20 8.71
CA VAL A 571 -32.32 -17.40 8.20
C VAL A 571 -30.88 -17.08 7.86
N GLN A 572 -29.96 -17.93 8.32
CA GLN A 572 -28.55 -17.82 8.00
C GLN A 572 -28.32 -18.07 6.49
N ARG A 573 -27.77 -17.05 5.81
CA ARG A 573 -27.53 -17.04 4.36
C ARG A 573 -26.08 -16.62 4.07
N ARG A 574 -25.55 -16.98 2.89
CA ARG A 574 -24.20 -16.59 2.47
C ARG A 574 -24.09 -15.07 2.32
N GLU A 575 -22.99 -14.48 2.78
CA GLU A 575 -22.78 -13.02 2.79
C GLU A 575 -22.69 -12.40 1.38
N ASN A 576 -22.23 -13.17 0.40
CA ASN A 576 -22.14 -12.76 -1.01
C ASN A 576 -23.42 -13.07 -1.81
N LEU A 577 -24.52 -13.44 -1.14
CA LEU A 577 -25.80 -13.62 -1.79
C LEU A 577 -26.27 -12.29 -2.37
N ILE A 578 -26.45 -12.25 -3.70
CA ILE A 578 -27.02 -11.10 -4.39
C ILE A 578 -28.51 -11.01 -4.07
N ILE A 579 -28.89 -9.94 -3.38
CA ILE A 579 -30.27 -9.65 -2.96
C ILE A 579 -31.00 -8.90 -4.08
N ALA A 580 -30.39 -7.85 -4.63
CA ALA A 580 -31.02 -7.00 -5.63
C ALA A 580 -30.02 -6.50 -6.68
N ARG A 581 -30.51 -6.15 -7.86
CA ARG A 581 -29.73 -5.46 -8.91
C ARG A 581 -30.50 -4.22 -9.36
N PHE A 582 -29.93 -3.05 -9.12
CA PHE A 582 -30.54 -1.75 -9.45
C PHE A 582 -30.02 -1.19 -10.78
N SER A 583 -28.81 -1.57 -11.20
CA SER A 583 -28.25 -1.24 -12.51
C SER A 583 -27.18 -2.27 -12.93
N ARG A 584 -26.62 -2.12 -14.14
CA ARG A 584 -25.49 -2.95 -14.63
C ARG A 584 -24.26 -2.91 -13.71
N TYR A 585 -24.10 -1.83 -12.94
CA TYR A 585 -22.93 -1.58 -12.08
C TYR A 585 -23.28 -1.55 -10.58
N ALA A 586 -24.55 -1.72 -10.21
CA ALA A 586 -25.03 -1.64 -8.83
C ALA A 586 -25.79 -2.91 -8.44
N THR A 587 -25.06 -3.83 -7.79
CA THR A 587 -25.56 -5.10 -7.25
C THR A 587 -25.47 -5.06 -5.73
N LEU A 588 -26.58 -5.39 -5.07
CA LEU A 588 -26.69 -5.40 -3.61
C LEU A 588 -26.49 -6.82 -3.10
N GLU A 589 -25.42 -7.08 -2.35
CA GLU A 589 -25.23 -8.35 -1.64
C GLU A 589 -25.70 -8.28 -0.18
N LEU A 590 -25.86 -9.44 0.47
CA LEU A 590 -26.28 -9.51 1.87
C LEU A 590 -25.34 -8.78 2.84
N ARG A 591 -24.03 -8.87 2.62
CA ARG A 591 -23.04 -8.09 3.38
C ARG A 591 -23.22 -6.58 3.22
N ASP A 592 -23.60 -6.13 2.02
CA ASP A 592 -23.78 -4.71 1.72
C ASP A 592 -25.02 -4.18 2.46
N LEU A 593 -26.11 -4.95 2.46
CA LEU A 593 -27.32 -4.62 3.21
C LEU A 593 -27.08 -4.61 4.73
N LYS A 594 -26.31 -5.57 5.26
CA LYS A 594 -25.90 -5.60 6.68
C LYS A 594 -24.98 -4.45 7.08
N SER A 595 -24.23 -3.87 6.14
CA SER A 595 -23.43 -2.66 6.40
C SER A 595 -24.30 -1.41 6.61
N LEU A 596 -25.50 -1.39 5.99
CA LEU A 596 -26.48 -0.32 6.14
C LEU A 596 -27.33 -0.52 7.40
N CYS A 597 -27.92 -1.70 7.55
CA CYS A 597 -28.74 -2.09 8.70
C CYS A 597 -28.27 -3.40 9.30
N PRO A 598 -27.34 -3.38 10.27
CA PRO A 598 -26.95 -4.58 11.00
C PRO A 598 -28.15 -5.26 11.69
N PRO A 599 -28.15 -6.60 11.84
CA PRO A 599 -29.30 -7.31 12.42
C PRO A 599 -29.71 -6.83 13.82
N HIS A 600 -28.76 -6.38 14.63
CA HIS A 600 -29.01 -5.90 15.99
C HIS A 600 -29.84 -4.60 16.04
N LEU A 601 -29.89 -3.82 14.95
CA LEU A 601 -30.75 -2.61 14.83
C LEU A 601 -32.24 -2.95 14.74
N LEU A 602 -32.58 -4.18 14.34
CA LEU A 602 -33.96 -4.64 14.30
C LEU A 602 -34.39 -5.32 15.62
N GLN A 603 -33.45 -5.56 16.54
CA GLN A 603 -33.64 -6.39 17.75
C GLN A 603 -33.63 -5.58 19.06
N ASP A 604 -33.66 -4.24 19.02
CA ASP A 604 -33.69 -3.33 20.19
C ASP A 604 -32.60 -3.63 21.27
N SER A 605 -31.47 -4.19 20.83
CA SER A 605 -30.54 -4.92 21.73
C SER A 605 -29.47 -4.06 22.42
N GLY A 606 -29.58 -2.73 22.41
CA GLY A 606 -28.69 -1.80 23.13
C GLY A 606 -27.20 -1.82 22.75
N LYS A 607 -26.78 -2.66 21.78
CA LYS A 607 -25.40 -2.72 21.26
C LYS A 607 -25.21 -1.71 20.12
N CYS A 608 -24.16 -0.89 20.22
CA CYS A 608 -23.96 0.31 19.41
C CYS A 608 -22.70 0.24 18.50
N GLU A 609 -22.43 -0.90 17.87
CA GLU A 609 -21.35 -0.98 16.85
C GLU A 609 -21.93 -0.80 15.45
N MET A 610 -21.75 0.40 14.88
CA MET A 610 -22.23 0.76 13.54
C MET A 610 -21.11 0.58 12.49
N PRO A 611 -21.26 -0.32 11.50
CA PRO A 611 -20.30 -0.46 10.43
C PRO A 611 -20.39 0.71 9.43
N TRP A 612 -19.28 0.93 8.72
CA TRP A 612 -19.26 1.79 7.53
C TRP A 612 -20.07 1.14 6.42
N LEU A 613 -20.83 1.94 5.68
CA LEU A 613 -21.49 1.47 4.47
C LEU A 613 -20.46 1.07 3.41
N THR A 614 -20.73 0.00 2.69
CA THR A 614 -19.91 -0.39 1.53
C THR A 614 -20.18 0.52 0.33
N ASP A 615 -19.21 0.59 -0.60
CA ASP A 615 -19.39 1.30 -1.88
C ASP A 615 -20.61 0.80 -2.66
N ASN A 616 -20.87 -0.51 -2.60
CA ASN A 616 -22.03 -1.14 -3.22
C ASN A 616 -23.34 -0.71 -2.56
N ALA A 617 -23.39 -0.61 -1.23
CA ALA A 617 -24.60 -0.17 -0.52
C ALA A 617 -24.98 1.27 -0.95
N VAL A 618 -24.00 2.19 -0.96
CA VAL A 618 -24.21 3.58 -1.39
C VAL A 618 -24.56 3.65 -2.88
N SER A 619 -23.82 2.96 -3.75
CA SER A 619 -24.08 2.96 -5.20
C SER A 619 -25.46 2.38 -5.55
N CYS A 620 -25.89 1.31 -4.86
CA CYS A 620 -27.21 0.73 -5.04
C CYS A 620 -28.33 1.68 -4.64
N ARG A 621 -28.20 2.37 -3.49
CA ARG A 621 -29.22 3.32 -3.06
C ARG A 621 -29.32 4.54 -3.98
N LEU A 622 -28.20 5.09 -4.42
CA LEU A 622 -28.19 6.20 -5.39
C LEU A 622 -28.79 5.80 -6.74
N ALA A 623 -28.47 4.60 -7.23
CA ALA A 623 -29.07 4.05 -8.45
C ALA A 623 -30.60 3.86 -8.30
N GLN A 624 -31.05 3.41 -7.13
CA GLN A 624 -32.47 3.28 -6.82
C GLN A 624 -33.18 4.64 -6.83
N ILE A 625 -32.63 5.66 -6.16
CA ILE A 625 -33.19 7.03 -6.14
C ILE A 625 -33.29 7.59 -7.56
N ALA A 626 -32.25 7.44 -8.37
CA ALA A 626 -32.24 7.90 -9.75
C ALA A 626 -33.19 7.12 -10.68
N GLY A 627 -33.47 5.85 -10.37
CA GLY A 627 -34.45 5.04 -11.11
C GLY A 627 -35.90 5.40 -10.78
N GLU A 628 -36.16 5.93 -9.58
CA GLU A 628 -37.49 6.31 -9.11
C GLU A 628 -37.86 7.76 -9.45
N ALA A 629 -36.87 8.62 -9.69
CA ALA A 629 -37.08 10.01 -10.08
C ALA A 629 -36.92 10.23 -11.60
N GLN A 630 -37.93 10.85 -12.23
CA GLN A 630 -38.00 10.99 -13.69
C GLN A 630 -36.86 11.83 -14.31
N ASN A 631 -36.21 12.71 -13.54
CA ASN A 631 -35.20 13.66 -14.02
C ASN A 631 -33.83 13.56 -13.34
N VAL A 632 -33.55 12.44 -12.65
CA VAL A 632 -32.31 12.26 -11.89
C VAL A 632 -31.43 11.19 -12.54
N VAL A 633 -30.12 11.44 -12.56
CA VAL A 633 -29.08 10.46 -12.92
C VAL A 633 -28.10 10.34 -11.76
N ALA A 634 -27.76 9.11 -11.37
CA ALA A 634 -26.72 8.85 -10.39
C ALA A 634 -25.51 8.13 -11.04
N LEU A 635 -24.31 8.55 -10.67
CA LEU A 635 -23.06 7.84 -10.99
C LEU A 635 -22.61 6.99 -9.80
N SER A 636 -22.02 5.81 -10.07
CA SER A 636 -21.50 4.94 -9.01
C SER A 636 -20.25 5.56 -8.37
N THR A 637 -19.91 5.10 -7.16
CA THR A 637 -18.73 5.57 -6.41
C THR A 637 -17.40 5.32 -7.12
N HIS A 638 -17.37 4.37 -8.08
CA HIS A 638 -16.18 4.03 -8.88
C HIS A 638 -16.11 4.77 -10.23
N LEU A 639 -17.23 5.32 -10.71
CA LEU A 639 -17.36 5.95 -12.03
C LEU A 639 -17.19 7.48 -12.01
N HIS A 640 -16.80 8.07 -10.87
CA HIS A 640 -16.61 9.52 -10.73
C HIS A 640 -15.65 10.13 -11.77
N PHE A 641 -14.70 9.34 -12.29
CA PHE A 641 -13.72 9.80 -13.28
C PHE A 641 -14.07 9.48 -14.74
N MET A 642 -15.19 8.81 -15.01
CA MET A 642 -15.57 8.35 -16.36
C MET A 642 -16.96 8.83 -16.77
N ALA A 643 -17.14 10.15 -16.86
CA ALA A 643 -18.34 10.76 -17.44
C ALA A 643 -18.49 10.54 -18.96
N GLN A 644 -17.55 9.84 -19.62
CA GLN A 644 -17.50 9.63 -21.07
C GLN A 644 -18.56 8.67 -21.64
N ARG A 645 -19.54 8.22 -20.83
CA ARG A 645 -20.57 7.24 -21.24
C ARG A 645 -22.01 7.66 -20.85
N LEU A 646 -22.33 8.94 -20.98
CA LEU A 646 -23.64 9.49 -20.65
C LEU A 646 -24.52 9.62 -21.90
N ASP A 647 -25.20 8.53 -22.31
CA ASP A 647 -26.06 8.48 -23.51
C ASP A 647 -27.48 9.07 -23.33
N SER A 648 -27.82 9.68 -22.19
CA SER A 648 -29.20 10.21 -21.96
C SER A 648 -29.21 11.66 -21.46
N LEU A 649 -29.28 12.57 -22.42
CA LEU A 649 -29.23 14.03 -22.26
C LEU A 649 -30.55 14.70 -21.82
N GLN A 650 -31.62 13.95 -21.52
CA GLN A 650 -32.93 14.54 -21.21
C GLN A 650 -33.17 14.85 -19.71
N LYS A 651 -32.23 14.52 -18.81
CA LYS A 651 -32.43 14.58 -17.35
C LYS A 651 -31.74 15.80 -16.71
N LYS A 652 -32.44 16.45 -15.76
CA LYS A 652 -32.13 17.79 -15.20
C LYS A 652 -31.22 17.81 -13.97
N LEU A 653 -31.14 16.72 -13.18
CA LEU A 653 -30.36 16.67 -11.93
C LEU A 653 -29.38 15.49 -11.96
N ARG A 654 -28.09 15.73 -11.67
CA ARG A 654 -27.09 14.66 -11.63
C ARG A 654 -26.44 14.56 -10.26
N ILE A 655 -26.33 13.35 -9.75
CA ILE A 655 -25.82 13.06 -8.41
C ILE A 655 -24.56 12.20 -8.55
N THR A 656 -23.43 12.68 -8.02
CA THR A 656 -22.18 11.91 -8.03
C THR A 656 -21.64 11.77 -6.62
N CYS A 657 -21.23 10.56 -6.25
CA CYS A 657 -20.64 10.29 -4.95
C CYS A 657 -19.13 10.05 -5.09
N LYS A 658 -18.34 10.73 -4.27
CA LYS A 658 -16.88 10.59 -4.19
C LYS A 658 -16.52 9.95 -2.85
N ARG A 659 -15.81 8.84 -2.91
CA ARG A 659 -15.11 8.28 -1.74
C ARG A 659 -13.69 8.79 -1.73
N ASP A 660 -13.26 9.40 -0.64
CA ASP A 660 -11.86 9.81 -0.51
C ASP A 660 -10.97 8.55 -0.52
N SER A 661 -9.83 8.63 -1.21
CA SER A 661 -9.06 7.46 -1.65
C SER A 661 -8.66 6.50 -0.50
N PRO A 662 -8.26 5.24 -0.81
CA PRO A 662 -7.85 4.25 0.19
C PRO A 662 -6.72 4.73 1.14
N GLU A 663 -6.04 5.82 0.78
CA GLU A 663 -4.93 6.42 1.53
C GLU A 663 -5.37 7.49 2.55
N ARG A 664 -6.63 7.97 2.52
CA ARG A 664 -7.11 9.07 3.39
C ARG A 664 -8.32 8.77 4.28
N GLY A 665 -9.05 7.69 4.04
CA GLY A 665 -10.10 7.19 4.93
C GLY A 665 -11.50 7.19 4.30
N CYS A 666 -12.40 6.39 4.87
CA CYS A 666 -13.67 5.93 4.32
C CYS A 666 -14.79 6.99 4.17
N HIS A 667 -14.48 8.27 3.90
CA HIS A 667 -15.49 9.35 3.87
C HIS A 667 -16.22 9.45 2.52
N PHE A 668 -17.55 9.55 2.57
CA PHE A 668 -18.41 9.75 1.39
C PHE A 668 -18.87 11.21 1.29
N ILE A 669 -18.74 11.79 0.10
CA ILE A 669 -19.16 13.15 -0.25
C ILE A 669 -20.05 13.05 -1.50
N ILE A 670 -21.07 13.90 -1.60
CA ILE A 670 -21.95 13.93 -2.77
C ILE A 670 -21.96 15.31 -3.44
N TRP A 671 -21.78 15.31 -4.75
CA TRP A 671 -21.87 16.49 -5.62
C TRP A 671 -23.12 16.38 -6.46
N VAL A 672 -23.96 17.40 -6.37
CA VAL A 672 -25.22 17.51 -7.09
C VAL A 672 -25.08 18.59 -8.14
N PHE A 673 -25.21 18.21 -9.40
CA PHE A 673 -25.17 19.11 -10.55
C PHE A 673 -26.60 19.43 -10.93
N ASP A 674 -27.01 20.66 -10.65
CA ASP A 674 -28.29 21.22 -11.06
C ASP A 674 -28.10 21.91 -12.40
N VAL A 675 -28.45 21.20 -13.47
CA VAL A 675 -28.27 21.67 -14.84
C VAL A 675 -29.11 22.94 -15.10
N PRO A 676 -30.42 22.98 -14.79
CA PRO A 676 -31.22 24.19 -14.95
C PRO A 676 -30.70 25.41 -14.16
N ALA A 677 -30.26 25.21 -12.92
CA ALA A 677 -29.77 26.30 -12.07
C ALA A 677 -28.31 26.71 -12.37
N LYS A 678 -27.59 25.91 -13.18
CA LYS A 678 -26.15 26.04 -13.42
C LYS A 678 -25.37 26.12 -12.10
N GLU A 679 -25.68 25.20 -11.20
CA GLU A 679 -25.13 25.17 -9.85
C GLU A 679 -24.60 23.77 -9.52
N ILE A 680 -23.44 23.72 -8.87
CA ILE A 680 -22.89 22.51 -8.26
C ILE A 680 -23.01 22.64 -6.75
N ARG A 681 -23.90 21.85 -6.16
CA ARG A 681 -24.16 21.80 -4.73
C ARG A 681 -23.32 20.68 -4.10
N ILE A 682 -22.50 21.02 -3.11
CA ILE A 682 -21.64 20.04 -2.41
C ILE A 682 -22.22 19.75 -1.03
N TYR A 683 -22.47 18.46 -0.78
CA TYR A 683 -22.85 17.98 0.55
C TYR A 683 -21.73 17.14 1.15
N ASP A 684 -21.24 17.61 2.29
CA ASP A 684 -20.21 17.02 3.13
C ASP A 684 -20.57 17.31 4.59
N ASN A 685 -21.04 16.28 5.31
CA ASN A 685 -21.43 16.41 6.72
C ASN A 685 -20.26 16.77 7.66
N THR A 686 -19.01 16.73 7.17
CA THR A 686 -17.81 17.17 7.90
C THR A 686 -17.42 18.61 7.62
N GLN A 687 -18.01 19.26 6.60
CA GLN A 687 -17.65 20.60 6.13
C GLN A 687 -16.16 20.75 5.77
N GLN A 688 -15.45 19.65 5.49
CA GLN A 688 -14.03 19.66 5.12
C GLN A 688 -13.82 19.97 3.64
N TYR A 689 -14.81 19.63 2.80
CA TYR A 689 -14.74 19.71 1.35
C TYR A 689 -15.85 20.59 0.78
N VAL A 690 -15.91 21.84 1.22
CA VAL A 690 -16.93 22.83 0.81
C VAL A 690 -16.64 23.52 -0.52
N THR A 691 -15.50 23.21 -1.13
CA THR A 691 -15.08 23.74 -2.44
C THR A 691 -14.56 22.62 -3.33
N ILE A 692 -14.78 22.72 -4.64
CA ILE A 692 -14.17 21.80 -5.60
C ILE A 692 -12.78 22.34 -5.97
N ARG A 693 -11.74 21.53 -5.76
CA ARG A 693 -10.36 21.90 -6.14
C ARG A 693 -10.30 22.19 -7.64
N ASN A 694 -9.45 23.13 -8.05
CA ASN A 694 -9.29 23.48 -9.46
C ASN A 694 -9.04 22.26 -10.35
N SER A 695 -8.18 21.33 -9.90
CA SER A 695 -7.93 20.08 -10.62
C SER A 695 -9.14 19.16 -10.75
N ASP A 696 -10.00 19.10 -9.72
CA ASP A 696 -11.25 18.33 -9.75
C ASP A 696 -12.29 19.04 -10.65
N MET A 697 -12.37 20.38 -10.63
CA MET A 697 -13.21 21.18 -11.54
C MET A 697 -12.78 21.06 -12.99
N ASP A 698 -11.47 20.98 -13.27
CA ASP A 698 -10.97 20.81 -14.64
C ASP A 698 -11.37 19.43 -15.21
N ILE A 699 -11.35 18.39 -14.37
CA ILE A 699 -11.88 17.06 -14.72
C ILE A 699 -13.38 17.14 -15.00
N LEU A 700 -14.15 17.83 -14.15
CA LEU A 700 -15.59 18.01 -14.34
C LEU A 700 -15.90 18.81 -15.62
N LYS A 701 -15.15 19.88 -15.89
CA LYS A 701 -15.29 20.67 -17.12
C LYS A 701 -15.04 19.82 -18.36
N GLU A 702 -14.02 18.97 -18.33
CA GLU A 702 -13.73 18.06 -19.45
C GLU A 702 -14.81 16.97 -19.60
N ALA A 703 -15.28 16.42 -18.47
CA ALA A 703 -16.36 15.44 -18.42
C ALA A 703 -17.69 15.98 -18.97
N PHE A 704 -18.02 17.24 -18.68
CA PHE A 704 -19.26 17.89 -19.12
C PHE A 704 -19.12 18.57 -20.49
N LYS A 705 -17.91 18.71 -21.04
CA LYS A 705 -17.61 19.45 -22.29
C LYS A 705 -18.44 19.04 -23.50
N GLN A 706 -18.84 17.78 -23.61
CA GLN A 706 -19.66 17.27 -24.71
C GLN A 706 -21.17 17.50 -24.52
N TYR A 707 -21.57 17.95 -23.32
CA TYR A 707 -22.97 18.04 -22.90
C TYR A 707 -23.36 19.48 -22.57
N GLU A 708 -22.59 20.17 -21.73
CA GLU A 708 -22.80 21.57 -21.35
C GLU A 708 -21.51 22.21 -20.80
N SER A 709 -21.27 23.48 -21.12
CA SER A 709 -20.15 24.21 -20.51
C SER A 709 -20.45 24.49 -19.04
N LEU A 710 -19.55 24.07 -18.15
CA LEU A 710 -19.59 24.46 -16.72
C LEU A 710 -19.06 25.90 -16.50
N GLU A 711 -18.84 26.67 -17.57
CA GLU A 711 -18.47 28.07 -17.49
C GLU A 711 -19.64 28.92 -17.01
N GLY A 712 -19.40 29.76 -15.99
CA GLY A 712 -20.44 30.54 -15.32
C GLY A 712 -21.31 29.76 -14.33
N TRP A 713 -21.04 28.46 -14.12
CA TRP A 713 -21.71 27.70 -13.06
C TRP A 713 -21.20 28.13 -11.69
N THR A 714 -22.11 28.19 -10.72
CA THR A 714 -21.77 28.49 -9.33
C THR A 714 -21.50 27.20 -8.56
N VAL A 715 -20.57 27.24 -7.62
CA VAL A 715 -20.35 26.15 -6.66
C VAL A 715 -20.83 26.64 -5.32
N SER A 716 -21.78 25.93 -4.72
CA SER A 716 -22.38 26.31 -3.45
C SER A 716 -22.34 25.17 -2.44
N ASN A 717 -22.47 25.57 -1.18
CA ASN A 717 -22.55 24.69 -0.03
C ASN A 717 -23.90 24.96 0.67
N PRO A 718 -24.97 24.23 0.30
CA PRO A 718 -26.30 24.44 0.87
C PRO A 718 -26.36 24.15 2.38
N HIS A 719 -27.44 24.61 3.04
CA HIS A 719 -27.69 24.44 4.47
C HIS A 719 -27.84 22.99 4.94
N GLN A 720 -26.75 22.25 5.07
CA GLN A 720 -26.76 20.83 5.40
C GLN A 720 -26.55 20.53 6.88
N TRP A 721 -26.86 19.31 7.30
CA TRP A 721 -26.63 18.85 8.67
C TRP A 721 -25.12 18.76 9.00
N THR A 722 -24.71 19.27 10.17
CA THR A 722 -23.30 19.32 10.58
C THR A 722 -23.01 18.42 11.80
N LYS A 723 -22.22 17.35 11.57
CA LYS A 723 -21.50 16.42 12.48
C LYS A 723 -22.23 15.69 13.65
N ASN A 724 -22.00 14.36 13.77
CA ASN A 724 -21.46 13.75 15.02
C ASN A 724 -20.72 12.39 14.84
N ASP A 725 -20.76 11.68 13.69
CA ASP A 725 -20.01 10.43 13.52
C ASP A 725 -19.57 10.12 12.07
N GLY A 726 -18.38 9.54 11.91
CA GLY A 726 -17.79 9.26 10.59
C GLY A 726 -18.46 8.10 9.85
N TYR A 727 -18.95 7.09 10.58
CA TYR A 727 -19.53 5.88 10.01
C TYR A 727 -20.90 6.07 9.35
N ASN A 728 -21.58 7.21 9.57
CA ASN A 728 -22.85 7.54 8.91
C ASN A 728 -22.71 8.47 7.69
N CYS A 729 -21.49 8.83 7.26
CA CYS A 729 -21.33 9.67 6.06
C CYS A 729 -22.02 9.08 4.80
N GLY A 730 -22.04 7.75 4.65
CA GLY A 730 -22.77 7.10 3.57
C GLY A 730 -24.30 7.18 3.71
N VAL A 731 -24.82 7.12 4.95
CA VAL A 731 -26.26 7.31 5.24
C VAL A 731 -26.65 8.74 4.90
N PHE A 732 -25.85 9.70 5.36
CA PHE A 732 -26.01 11.12 5.06
C PHE A 732 -26.05 11.38 3.55
N VAL A 733 -25.08 10.84 2.78
CA VAL A 733 -25.05 10.98 1.32
C VAL A 733 -26.31 10.40 0.67
N CYS A 734 -26.77 9.22 1.10
CA CYS A 734 -28.02 8.64 0.61
C CYS A 734 -29.24 9.51 0.93
N THR A 735 -29.30 10.10 2.12
CA THR A 735 -30.40 10.98 2.55
C THR A 735 -30.40 12.29 1.77
N MET A 736 -29.24 12.94 1.61
CA MET A 736 -29.11 14.18 0.82
C MET A 736 -29.50 13.96 -0.64
N ALA A 737 -29.07 12.85 -1.24
CA ALA A 737 -29.46 12.48 -2.60
C ALA A 737 -30.98 12.35 -2.78
N GLU A 738 -31.65 11.77 -1.78
CA GLU A 738 -33.09 11.56 -1.81
C GLU A 738 -33.87 12.86 -1.59
N MET A 739 -33.42 13.72 -0.67
CA MET A 739 -34.00 15.05 -0.45
C MET A 739 -33.92 15.90 -1.72
N GLU A 740 -32.77 15.86 -2.39
CA GLU A 740 -32.55 16.54 -3.67
C GLU A 740 -33.45 16.02 -4.79
N ALA A 741 -33.54 14.69 -4.92
CA ALA A 741 -34.41 14.06 -5.91
C ALA A 741 -35.91 14.34 -5.66
N LYS A 742 -36.30 14.60 -4.41
CA LYS A 742 -37.68 14.91 -3.99
C LYS A 742 -37.94 16.41 -3.82
N HIS A 743 -36.95 17.28 -4.04
CA HIS A 743 -37.03 18.73 -3.83
C HIS A 743 -37.52 19.14 -2.43
N LEU A 744 -37.08 18.42 -1.39
CA LEU A 744 -37.43 18.74 -0.01
C LEU A 744 -36.56 19.91 0.52
N LYS A 745 -37.19 20.88 1.19
CA LYS A 745 -36.47 21.99 1.85
C LYS A 745 -35.65 21.45 3.02
N MET A 746 -34.47 22.02 3.22
CA MET A 746 -33.47 21.57 4.19
C MET A 746 -33.20 22.68 5.21
N CYS A 747 -33.18 22.33 6.49
CA CYS A 747 -32.78 23.22 7.57
C CYS A 747 -31.43 22.77 8.16
N PRO A 748 -30.55 23.72 8.51
CA PRO A 748 -29.27 23.40 9.13
C PRO A 748 -29.49 23.01 10.60
N GLU A 749 -29.34 21.72 10.91
CA GLU A 749 -29.44 21.20 12.28
C GLU A 749 -28.52 19.98 12.49
N VAL A 750 -28.34 19.55 13.75
CA VAL A 750 -27.50 18.41 14.13
C VAL A 750 -28.39 17.20 14.43
N LEU A 751 -28.26 16.12 13.65
CA LEU A 751 -29.03 14.90 13.90
C LEU A 751 -28.47 14.11 15.09
N HIS A 752 -29.36 13.66 15.98
CA HIS A 752 -29.00 12.79 17.09
C HIS A 752 -29.01 11.31 16.68
N THR A 753 -28.38 10.45 17.48
CA THR A 753 -28.20 9.02 17.20
C THR A 753 -29.49 8.31 16.82
N GLY A 754 -30.60 8.58 17.52
CA GLY A 754 -31.91 7.99 17.21
C GLY A 754 -32.40 8.30 15.78
N GLN A 755 -32.18 9.53 15.29
CA GLN A 755 -32.54 9.93 13.92
C GLN A 755 -31.66 9.24 12.88
N LEU A 756 -30.36 9.07 13.16
CA LEU A 756 -29.43 8.36 12.28
C LEU A 756 -29.74 6.87 12.20
N LEU A 757 -30.13 6.24 13.31
CA LEU A 757 -30.60 4.85 13.35
C LEU A 757 -31.90 4.68 12.54
N HIS A 758 -32.83 5.61 12.70
CA HIS A 758 -34.05 5.65 11.89
C HIS A 758 -33.75 5.71 10.39
N LEU A 759 -32.84 6.60 9.97
CA LEU A 759 -32.43 6.73 8.57
C LEU A 759 -31.75 5.47 8.00
N ARG A 760 -30.98 4.73 8.81
CA ARG A 760 -30.40 3.43 8.41
C ARG A 760 -31.48 2.40 8.12
N ILE A 761 -32.45 2.25 9.02
CA ILE A 761 -33.56 1.32 8.85
C ILE A 761 -34.41 1.75 7.64
N TYR A 762 -34.71 3.04 7.51
CA TYR A 762 -35.43 3.59 6.38
C TYR A 762 -34.77 3.28 5.03
N HIS A 763 -33.47 3.56 4.87
CA HIS A 763 -32.78 3.27 3.62
C HIS A 763 -32.68 1.76 3.35
N ALA A 764 -32.49 0.92 4.37
CA ALA A 764 -32.46 -0.53 4.20
C ALA A 764 -33.83 -1.08 3.75
N THR A 765 -34.92 -0.62 4.37
CA THR A 765 -36.30 -1.00 3.98
C THR A 765 -36.62 -0.56 2.55
N CYS A 766 -36.18 0.64 2.14
CA CYS A 766 -36.29 1.09 0.76
C CYS A 766 -35.58 0.15 -0.23
N MET A 767 -34.38 -0.34 0.10
CA MET A 767 -33.59 -1.21 -0.79
C MET A 767 -34.18 -2.62 -0.93
N VAL A 768 -35.01 -3.05 0.01
CA VAL A 768 -35.70 -4.35 -0.04
C VAL A 768 -37.15 -4.25 -0.54
N LYS A 769 -37.67 -3.04 -0.83
CA LYS A 769 -39.08 -2.81 -1.13
C LYS A 769 -39.63 -3.64 -2.31
N ASN A 770 -38.79 -3.88 -3.31
CA ASN A 770 -39.14 -4.61 -4.53
C ASN A 770 -38.84 -6.12 -4.46
N LEU A 771 -38.34 -6.61 -3.32
CA LEU A 771 -38.08 -8.03 -3.12
C LEU A 771 -39.40 -8.75 -2.82
N GLN A 772 -39.66 -9.82 -3.56
CA GLN A 772 -40.77 -10.72 -3.30
C GLN A 772 -40.31 -11.87 -2.41
N THR A 773 -41.21 -12.46 -1.64
CA THR A 773 -40.90 -13.62 -0.77
C THR A 773 -40.34 -14.81 -1.57
N GLU A 774 -40.71 -14.91 -2.85
CA GLU A 774 -40.25 -15.91 -3.83
C GLU A 774 -38.81 -15.67 -4.32
N ASP A 775 -38.25 -14.47 -4.13
CA ASP A 775 -36.86 -14.13 -4.50
C ASP A 775 -35.84 -14.71 -3.50
N PHE A 776 -36.30 -15.25 -2.36
CA PHE A 776 -35.48 -15.92 -1.35
C PHE A 776 -35.72 -17.45 -1.38
N PRO A 777 -34.66 -18.28 -1.38
CA PRO A 777 -34.84 -19.72 -1.23
C PRO A 777 -35.41 -20.04 0.17
N PRO A 778 -36.21 -21.13 0.33
CA PRO A 778 -36.62 -21.64 1.63
C PRO A 778 -35.41 -21.97 2.51
N GLU A 779 -35.64 -22.09 3.82
CA GLU A 779 -34.65 -22.36 4.87
C GLU A 779 -33.54 -23.32 4.43
N MET A 780 -32.27 -23.03 4.79
CA MET A 780 -31.29 -24.10 4.96
C MET A 780 -31.71 -24.90 6.20
N GLY A 781 -32.69 -25.78 6.01
CA GLY A 781 -33.09 -26.75 7.02
C GLY A 781 -31.94 -27.72 7.26
N LEU A 782 -31.34 -27.62 8.45
CA LEU A 782 -30.75 -28.78 9.12
C LEU A 782 -31.92 -29.69 9.52
N GLY A 783 -32.38 -30.55 8.61
CA GLY A 783 -33.49 -31.45 8.86
C GLY A 783 -33.70 -32.45 7.72
N ASP A 784 -33.30 -33.68 7.97
CA ASP A 784 -33.63 -34.96 7.33
C ASP A 784 -34.11 -34.99 5.86
N GLY A 785 -33.22 -35.52 5.00
CA GLY A 785 -33.60 -36.51 3.99
C GLY A 785 -34.44 -36.06 2.79
N ILE A 786 -33.82 -35.30 1.88
CA ILE A 786 -33.85 -35.40 0.39
C ILE A 786 -33.18 -34.11 -0.13
N SER A 787 -31.99 -34.22 -0.71
CA SER A 787 -31.21 -33.07 -1.19
C SER A 787 -31.80 -32.45 -2.46
N GLU A 788 -32.46 -31.29 -2.36
CA GLU A 788 -32.70 -30.46 -3.55
C GLU A 788 -31.41 -29.71 -3.92
N ASN A 789 -30.60 -30.33 -4.78
CA ASN A 789 -29.39 -29.71 -5.34
C ASN A 789 -29.80 -28.49 -6.18
N ARG A 790 -29.27 -27.30 -5.87
CA ARG A 790 -29.45 -26.06 -6.65
C ARG A 790 -28.26 -25.83 -7.57
N CYS A 791 -28.53 -25.52 -8.84
CA CYS A 791 -27.50 -25.28 -9.86
C CYS A 791 -26.82 -23.91 -9.69
N MET A 792 -25.49 -23.88 -9.55
CA MET A 792 -24.71 -22.64 -9.39
C MET A 792 -24.86 -21.65 -10.56
N ALA A 793 -25.10 -22.15 -11.78
CA ALA A 793 -25.38 -21.31 -12.94
C ALA A 793 -26.64 -20.43 -12.78
N GLN A 794 -27.52 -20.78 -11.83
CA GLN A 794 -28.73 -20.01 -11.53
C GLN A 794 -28.42 -18.68 -10.83
N ASP A 795 -27.32 -18.62 -10.08
CA ASP A 795 -26.92 -17.40 -9.35
C ASP A 795 -26.49 -16.28 -10.30
N ILE A 796 -25.89 -16.65 -11.43
CA ILE A 796 -25.60 -15.74 -12.53
C ILE A 796 -26.67 -15.75 -13.63
N LYS A 797 -27.83 -16.38 -13.42
CA LYS A 797 -28.97 -16.40 -14.38
C LYS A 797 -28.65 -17.02 -15.75
N VAL A 798 -27.68 -17.94 -15.82
CA VAL A 798 -27.34 -18.71 -17.03
C VAL A 798 -27.64 -20.19 -16.93
N CYS A 799 -28.34 -20.62 -15.87
CA CYS A 799 -28.80 -22.00 -15.78
C CYS A 799 -29.73 -22.31 -16.96
N VAL A 800 -29.42 -23.38 -17.69
CA VAL A 800 -30.20 -23.86 -18.84
C VAL A 800 -31.62 -24.28 -18.41
N PHE A 801 -31.73 -24.89 -17.23
CA PHE A 801 -32.99 -25.45 -16.72
C PHE A 801 -33.72 -24.54 -15.73
N GLN A 802 -33.51 -23.23 -15.82
CA GLN A 802 -34.19 -22.28 -14.93
C GLN A 802 -35.70 -22.20 -15.19
N LYS A 803 -36.44 -21.89 -14.12
CA LYS A 803 -37.89 -21.69 -14.12
C LYS A 803 -38.22 -20.21 -13.86
N VAL A 804 -39.27 -19.72 -14.50
CA VAL A 804 -39.88 -18.41 -14.24
C VAL A 804 -41.34 -18.65 -13.86
N GLY A 805 -41.64 -18.47 -12.57
CA GLY A 805 -42.89 -18.97 -11.99
C GLY A 805 -43.03 -20.48 -12.18
N LYS A 806 -44.17 -20.93 -12.74
CA LYS A 806 -44.44 -22.34 -13.04
C LYS A 806 -43.88 -22.83 -14.39
N LYS A 807 -43.28 -21.97 -15.21
CA LYS A 807 -42.80 -22.30 -16.56
C LYS A 807 -41.30 -22.60 -16.57
N ALA A 808 -40.90 -23.74 -17.13
CA ALA A 808 -39.49 -24.11 -17.34
C ALA A 808 -39.03 -23.75 -18.76
N MET A 809 -37.76 -23.34 -18.95
CA MET A 809 -37.22 -23.04 -20.29
C MET A 809 -37.21 -24.30 -21.19
N HIS A 810 -36.75 -25.45 -20.70
CA HIS A 810 -36.78 -26.69 -21.48
C HIS A 810 -37.77 -27.69 -20.87
N PRO A 811 -39.08 -27.49 -21.02
CA PRO A 811 -40.10 -28.32 -20.36
C PRO A 811 -40.14 -29.76 -20.90
N HIS A 812 -39.57 -29.99 -22.09
CA HIS A 812 -39.41 -31.33 -22.68
C HIS A 812 -38.34 -32.17 -21.97
N VAL A 813 -37.44 -31.54 -21.20
CA VAL A 813 -36.41 -32.24 -20.42
C VAL A 813 -37.01 -32.60 -19.06
N LYS A 814 -37.29 -33.89 -18.88
CA LYS A 814 -37.92 -34.41 -17.65
C LYS A 814 -36.90 -34.75 -16.56
N GLU A 815 -35.69 -35.14 -16.95
CA GLU A 815 -34.59 -35.51 -16.05
C GLU A 815 -33.33 -34.74 -16.44
N VAL A 816 -32.57 -34.30 -15.44
CA VAL A 816 -31.33 -33.54 -15.62
C VAL A 816 -30.21 -34.22 -14.85
N GLU A 817 -29.06 -34.36 -15.50
CA GLU A 817 -27.87 -34.89 -14.86
C GLU A 817 -27.07 -33.79 -14.15
N TRP A 818 -26.43 -34.17 -13.05
CA TRP A 818 -25.74 -33.28 -12.14
C TRP A 818 -24.28 -33.65 -12.01
N ILE A 819 -23.44 -32.64 -11.82
CA ILE A 819 -22.03 -32.80 -11.47
C ILE A 819 -21.69 -31.89 -10.29
N GLN A 820 -20.93 -32.41 -9.33
CA GLN A 820 -20.50 -31.68 -8.15
C GLN A 820 -19.06 -31.19 -8.34
N CYS A 821 -18.77 -29.97 -7.91
CA CYS A 821 -17.41 -29.46 -7.86
C CYS A 821 -16.66 -30.03 -6.66
N ASP A 822 -15.49 -30.62 -6.91
CA ASP A 822 -14.64 -31.26 -5.89
C ASP A 822 -14.06 -30.29 -4.85
N ILE A 823 -14.08 -28.99 -5.15
CA ILE A 823 -13.43 -27.96 -4.33
C ILE A 823 -14.44 -27.21 -3.46
N CYS A 824 -15.52 -26.70 -4.04
CA CYS A 824 -16.53 -25.93 -3.29
C CYS A 824 -17.81 -26.70 -2.98
N ASN A 825 -17.86 -27.99 -3.32
CA ASN A 825 -19.01 -28.88 -3.15
C ASN A 825 -20.31 -28.38 -3.81
N GLY A 826 -20.19 -27.44 -4.76
CA GLY A 826 -21.32 -26.83 -5.44
C GLY A 826 -21.78 -27.66 -6.64
N TRP A 827 -23.07 -27.61 -6.96
CA TRP A 827 -23.70 -28.45 -7.97
C TRP A 827 -23.98 -27.67 -9.26
N LEU A 828 -23.72 -28.30 -10.40
CA LEU A 828 -24.08 -27.80 -11.73
C LEU A 828 -24.82 -28.89 -12.49
N HIS A 829 -25.74 -28.49 -13.37
CA HIS A 829 -26.22 -29.42 -14.39
C HIS A 829 -25.09 -29.69 -15.39
N THR A 830 -24.99 -30.89 -15.94
CA THR A 830 -23.96 -31.26 -16.94
C THR A 830 -23.97 -30.30 -18.14
N ASP A 831 -25.15 -29.89 -18.62
CA ASP A 831 -25.30 -28.85 -19.65
C ASP A 831 -24.76 -27.47 -19.23
N CYS A 832 -24.95 -27.10 -17.96
CA CYS A 832 -24.45 -25.83 -17.43
C CYS A 832 -22.93 -25.84 -17.24
N ALA A 833 -22.34 -27.01 -16.96
CA ALA A 833 -20.90 -27.23 -16.98
C ALA A 833 -20.35 -27.36 -18.41
N GLY A 834 -21.20 -27.70 -19.39
CA GLY A 834 -20.82 -27.96 -20.78
C GLY A 834 -20.08 -29.29 -20.94
N ILE A 835 -20.50 -30.30 -20.17
CA ILE A 835 -19.99 -31.68 -20.14
C ILE A 835 -21.06 -32.60 -20.73
N ILE A 836 -20.63 -33.59 -21.51
CA ILE A 836 -21.54 -34.56 -22.12
C ILE A 836 -21.97 -35.57 -21.03
N PRO A 837 -23.28 -35.72 -20.74
CA PRO A 837 -23.83 -36.74 -19.84
C PRO A 837 -23.12 -38.09 -19.82
N ALA A 838 -22.99 -38.71 -21.00
CA ALA A 838 -22.38 -40.03 -21.17
C ALA A 838 -20.89 -40.14 -20.77
N THR A 839 -20.22 -39.01 -20.51
CA THR A 839 -18.82 -38.96 -20.08
C THR A 839 -18.64 -38.84 -18.56
N VAL A 840 -19.74 -38.71 -17.81
CA VAL A 840 -19.72 -38.53 -16.36
C VAL A 840 -19.86 -39.86 -15.63
N THR A 841 -18.80 -40.27 -14.94
CA THR A 841 -18.81 -41.36 -13.94
C THR A 841 -18.83 -40.77 -12.52
N LYS A 842 -19.11 -41.59 -11.50
CA LYS A 842 -19.07 -41.17 -10.09
C LYS A 842 -17.73 -40.56 -9.65
N ASP A 843 -16.65 -40.91 -10.35
CA ASP A 843 -15.27 -40.50 -10.01
C ASP A 843 -14.72 -39.45 -10.99
N THR A 844 -15.57 -38.81 -11.80
CA THR A 844 -15.11 -37.79 -12.78
C THR A 844 -14.69 -36.52 -12.04
N PRO A 845 -13.40 -36.13 -12.04
CA PRO A 845 -12.95 -34.94 -11.34
C PRO A 845 -13.49 -33.68 -12.04
N PHE A 846 -14.04 -32.76 -11.26
CA PHE A 846 -14.63 -31.53 -11.76
C PHE A 846 -14.37 -30.32 -10.84
N SER A 847 -13.83 -29.25 -11.42
CA SER A 847 -13.71 -27.96 -10.76
C SER A 847 -14.52 -26.90 -11.50
N CYS A 848 -15.39 -26.19 -10.77
CA CYS A 848 -16.14 -25.07 -11.32
C CYS A 848 -15.29 -23.79 -11.47
N GLY A 849 -13.99 -23.84 -11.13
CA GLY A 849 -13.10 -22.67 -11.12
C GLY A 849 -13.18 -21.83 -9.85
N CYS A 850 -13.76 -22.34 -8.77
CA CYS A 850 -13.83 -21.63 -7.49
C CYS A 850 -12.47 -21.42 -6.80
N ASN A 851 -11.44 -22.16 -7.22
CA ASN A 851 -10.04 -22.00 -6.79
C ASN A 851 -9.27 -20.94 -7.60
N MET A 852 -9.86 -20.37 -8.66
CA MET A 852 -9.20 -19.35 -9.47
C MET A 852 -9.48 -17.96 -8.89
N GLN A 853 -8.46 -17.09 -8.92
CA GLN A 853 -8.58 -15.70 -8.49
C GLN A 853 -9.50 -14.93 -9.46
N GLN A 854 -10.53 -14.25 -8.95
CA GLN A 854 -11.40 -13.40 -9.77
C GLN A 854 -10.79 -11.99 -9.93
N PRO A 855 -10.86 -11.39 -11.13
CA PRO A 855 -11.50 -11.90 -12.35
C PRO A 855 -10.71 -13.06 -12.99
N TYR A 856 -11.43 -14.03 -13.57
CA TYR A 856 -10.82 -15.17 -14.25
C TYR A 856 -9.83 -14.69 -15.32
N LEU A 857 -8.56 -15.05 -15.15
CA LEU A 857 -7.50 -14.71 -16.09
C LEU A 857 -7.58 -15.60 -17.33
N TYR A 858 -7.56 -15.01 -18.53
CA TYR A 858 -7.55 -15.69 -19.83
C TYR A 858 -6.30 -15.27 -20.63
N GLU A 859 -5.13 -15.52 -20.04
CA GLU A 859 -3.83 -15.05 -20.53
C GLU A 859 -3.43 -15.69 -21.87
N SER A 860 -3.82 -16.94 -22.12
CA SER A 860 -3.53 -17.65 -23.36
C SER A 860 -4.29 -17.03 -24.53
N THR A 861 -5.56 -16.73 -24.32
CA THR A 861 -6.46 -16.01 -25.22
C THR A 861 -5.93 -14.60 -25.48
N LEU A 862 -5.53 -13.87 -24.44
CA LEU A 862 -4.93 -12.53 -24.55
C LEU A 862 -3.62 -12.54 -25.33
N SER A 863 -2.80 -13.58 -25.17
CA SER A 863 -1.55 -13.76 -25.93
C SER A 863 -1.83 -13.98 -27.42
N LEU A 864 -2.83 -14.79 -27.76
CA LEU A 864 -3.27 -15.03 -29.14
C LEU A 864 -3.88 -13.77 -29.77
N ILE A 865 -4.66 -13.01 -28.98
CA ILE A 865 -5.18 -11.69 -29.35
C ILE A 865 -4.02 -10.73 -29.70
N LYS A 866 -3.01 -10.61 -28.83
CA LYS A 866 -1.86 -9.72 -29.03
C LYS A 866 -1.03 -10.06 -30.27
N LYS A 867 -1.01 -11.33 -30.67
CA LYS A 867 -0.31 -11.80 -31.87
C LYS A 867 -1.15 -11.65 -33.15
N GLY A 868 -2.41 -11.21 -33.06
CA GLY A 868 -3.33 -11.10 -34.20
C GLY A 868 -3.79 -12.46 -34.76
N LEU A 869 -3.62 -13.55 -33.99
CA LEU A 869 -3.79 -14.92 -34.47
C LEU A 869 -5.17 -15.50 -34.18
N LEU A 870 -6.00 -14.83 -33.36
CA LEU A 870 -7.24 -15.40 -32.83
C LEU A 870 -8.26 -15.76 -33.93
N VAL A 871 -8.41 -14.92 -34.96
CA VAL A 871 -9.43 -15.10 -36.01
C VAL A 871 -9.10 -16.26 -36.94
N ASN A 872 -7.81 -16.62 -37.13
CA ASN A 872 -7.37 -17.60 -38.14
C ASN A 872 -6.77 -18.90 -37.58
N LEU A 873 -6.32 -18.96 -36.30
CA LEU A 873 -5.55 -20.10 -35.77
C LEU A 873 -6.23 -20.94 -34.68
N VAL A 874 -7.37 -20.51 -34.13
CA VAL A 874 -7.97 -21.19 -32.95
C VAL A 874 -9.16 -22.08 -33.30
N MET A 875 -9.92 -21.73 -34.32
CA MET A 875 -11.10 -22.47 -34.76
C MET A 875 -10.98 -22.83 -36.24
N GLU A 876 -11.44 -24.02 -36.60
CA GLU A 876 -11.59 -24.46 -37.98
C GLU A 876 -13.02 -24.19 -38.48
N ASP A 877 -13.20 -24.04 -39.80
CA ASP A 877 -14.51 -23.73 -40.39
C ASP A 877 -15.56 -24.82 -40.09
N HIS A 878 -15.13 -26.09 -40.04
CA HIS A 878 -16.01 -27.20 -39.69
C HIS A 878 -16.56 -27.10 -38.25
N GLU A 879 -15.82 -26.47 -37.34
CA GLU A 879 -16.23 -26.31 -35.93
C GLU A 879 -17.28 -25.20 -35.78
N ILE A 880 -17.13 -24.12 -36.54
CA ILE A 880 -18.12 -23.05 -36.64
C ILE A 880 -19.44 -23.62 -37.18
N MET A 881 -19.37 -24.45 -38.23
CA MET A 881 -20.53 -25.12 -38.80
C MET A 881 -21.17 -26.12 -37.81
N ASN A 882 -20.35 -26.84 -37.04
CA ASN A 882 -20.84 -27.77 -36.02
C ASN A 882 -21.60 -27.03 -34.90
N ILE A 883 -21.10 -25.89 -34.42
CA ILE A 883 -21.82 -25.05 -33.45
C ILE A 883 -23.15 -24.58 -34.02
N HIS A 884 -23.15 -24.11 -35.27
CA HIS A 884 -24.38 -23.69 -35.94
C HIS A 884 -25.41 -24.82 -35.96
N ASN A 885 -25.03 -26.00 -36.45
CA ASN A 885 -25.90 -27.18 -36.49
C ASN A 885 -26.39 -27.57 -35.09
N ASN A 886 -25.51 -27.56 -34.08
CA ASN A 886 -25.86 -27.95 -32.72
C ASN A 886 -26.81 -26.98 -32.03
N ILE A 887 -26.70 -25.68 -32.31
CA ILE A 887 -27.64 -24.68 -31.78
C ILE A 887 -29.00 -24.81 -32.49
N THR A 888 -29.01 -24.98 -33.82
CA THR A 888 -30.24 -25.08 -34.62
C THR A 888 -31.00 -26.37 -34.36
N THR A 889 -30.30 -27.50 -34.13
CA THR A 889 -30.91 -28.80 -33.78
C THR A 889 -31.26 -28.93 -32.30
N GLY A 890 -30.85 -27.98 -31.45
CA GLY A 890 -31.05 -28.02 -30.01
C GLY A 890 -30.13 -28.97 -29.25
N ALA A 891 -29.11 -29.55 -29.91
CA ALA A 891 -28.07 -30.36 -29.28
C ALA A 891 -27.22 -29.53 -28.29
N VAL A 892 -27.02 -28.24 -28.56
CA VAL A 892 -26.48 -27.27 -27.59
C VAL A 892 -27.63 -26.39 -27.11
N ARG A 893 -27.96 -26.52 -25.82
CA ARG A 893 -28.99 -25.70 -25.19
C ARG A 893 -28.40 -24.36 -24.77
N SER A 894 -28.84 -23.28 -25.43
CA SER A 894 -28.44 -21.91 -25.11
C SER A 894 -29.63 -21.07 -24.63
N ASN A 895 -29.48 -20.44 -23.47
CA ASN A 895 -30.50 -19.53 -22.92
C ASN A 895 -30.80 -18.36 -23.86
N ARG A 896 -29.76 -17.83 -24.50
CA ARG A 896 -29.87 -16.70 -25.42
C ARG A 896 -30.67 -17.09 -26.66
N MET A 897 -30.42 -18.28 -27.21
CA MET A 897 -31.17 -18.81 -28.35
C MET A 897 -32.63 -19.12 -27.97
N TYR A 898 -32.85 -19.78 -26.84
CA TYR A 898 -34.20 -20.08 -26.38
C TYR A 898 -35.05 -18.82 -26.19
N LEU A 899 -34.50 -17.77 -25.58
CA LEU A 899 -35.20 -16.49 -25.38
C LEU A 899 -35.32 -15.65 -26.66
N HIS A 900 -34.53 -15.96 -27.68
CA HIS A 900 -34.70 -15.38 -29.01
C HIS A 900 -35.95 -15.97 -29.68
N VAL A 901 -36.10 -17.30 -29.65
CA VAL A 901 -37.27 -18.02 -30.19
C VAL A 901 -38.53 -17.80 -29.34
N HIS A 902 -38.38 -17.67 -28.02
CA HIS A 902 -39.47 -17.48 -27.06
C HIS A 902 -39.32 -16.16 -26.28
N PRO A 903 -39.46 -14.99 -26.95
CA PRO A 903 -39.18 -13.68 -26.35
C PRO A 903 -40.09 -13.34 -25.16
N THR A 904 -41.30 -13.91 -25.11
CA THR A 904 -42.29 -13.70 -24.05
C THR A 904 -42.06 -14.56 -22.81
N PHE A 905 -41.10 -15.50 -22.83
CA PHE A 905 -40.80 -16.36 -21.69
C PHE A 905 -40.33 -15.56 -20.46
N SER A 906 -39.42 -14.61 -20.68
CA SER A 906 -39.01 -13.64 -19.66
C SER A 906 -38.27 -12.47 -20.30
N LEU A 907 -38.97 -11.34 -20.45
CA LEU A 907 -38.38 -10.08 -20.93
C LEU A 907 -37.24 -9.61 -20.02
N ARG A 908 -37.40 -9.82 -18.70
CA ARG A 908 -36.39 -9.49 -17.69
C ARG A 908 -35.10 -10.29 -17.89
N LEU A 909 -35.21 -11.60 -18.08
CA LEU A 909 -34.05 -12.48 -18.30
C LEU A 909 -33.39 -12.20 -19.65
N LYS A 910 -34.19 -11.98 -20.70
CA LYS A 910 -33.69 -11.61 -22.03
C LYS A 910 -32.88 -10.31 -21.98
N SER A 911 -33.40 -9.28 -21.31
CA SER A 911 -32.70 -8.01 -21.09
C SER A 911 -31.38 -8.21 -20.32
N GLN A 912 -31.39 -9.02 -19.25
CA GLN A 912 -30.19 -9.32 -18.46
C GLN A 912 -29.10 -10.05 -19.26
N LEU A 913 -29.45 -10.99 -20.12
CA LEU A 913 -28.48 -11.71 -20.94
C LEU A 913 -27.98 -10.88 -22.13
N ALA A 914 -28.79 -9.97 -22.66
CA ALA A 914 -28.40 -9.06 -23.74
C ALA A 914 -27.35 -8.01 -23.30
N GLN A 915 -27.29 -7.69 -22.00
CA GLN A 915 -26.27 -6.79 -21.44
C GLN A 915 -24.86 -7.41 -21.37
N ARG A 916 -24.73 -8.71 -21.64
CA ARG A 916 -23.43 -9.41 -21.67
C ARG A 916 -22.76 -9.18 -23.02
N ILE A 917 -21.52 -8.71 -22.98
CA ILE A 917 -20.74 -8.38 -24.18
C ILE A 917 -19.58 -9.37 -24.28
N SER A 918 -19.16 -9.69 -25.51
CA SER A 918 -17.99 -10.54 -25.75
C SER A 918 -16.74 -9.97 -25.09
N ILE A 919 -15.78 -10.83 -24.76
CA ILE A 919 -14.47 -10.42 -24.24
C ILE A 919 -13.57 -9.77 -25.31
N PHE A 920 -13.90 -9.93 -26.59
CA PHE A 920 -13.15 -9.37 -27.72
C PHE A 920 -13.45 -7.89 -27.95
N ASP A 921 -12.54 -7.20 -28.63
CA ASP A 921 -12.75 -5.81 -29.09
C ASP A 921 -13.60 -5.77 -30.36
N GLU A 922 -13.95 -4.57 -30.84
CA GLU A 922 -14.82 -4.39 -32.01
C GLU A 922 -14.22 -5.01 -33.28
N ASN A 923 -12.92 -4.84 -33.52
CA ASN A 923 -12.25 -5.36 -34.72
C ASN A 923 -12.20 -6.89 -34.73
N GLN A 924 -11.92 -7.50 -33.57
CA GLN A 924 -11.91 -8.95 -33.41
C GLN A 924 -13.32 -9.54 -33.51
N THR A 925 -14.30 -8.84 -32.93
CA THR A 925 -15.70 -9.22 -33.02
C THR A 925 -16.17 -9.21 -34.47
N GLU A 926 -15.84 -8.16 -35.23
CA GLU A 926 -16.14 -8.07 -36.65
C GLU A 926 -15.46 -9.19 -37.45
N GLY A 927 -14.19 -9.49 -37.18
CA GLY A 927 -13.49 -10.61 -37.83
C GLY A 927 -14.13 -11.98 -37.57
N ILE A 928 -14.65 -12.21 -36.35
CA ILE A 928 -15.42 -13.42 -36.03
C ILE A 928 -16.75 -13.44 -36.80
N ILE A 929 -17.46 -12.31 -36.84
CA ILE A 929 -18.73 -12.16 -37.56
C ILE A 929 -18.55 -12.49 -39.05
N GLU A 930 -17.56 -11.88 -39.71
CA GLU A 930 -17.27 -12.12 -41.13
C GLU A 930 -16.99 -13.61 -41.41
N ARG A 931 -16.21 -14.26 -40.54
CA ARG A 931 -15.88 -15.67 -40.69
C ARG A 931 -17.11 -16.57 -40.50
N VAL A 932 -17.97 -16.27 -39.53
CA VAL A 932 -19.23 -17.01 -39.33
C VAL A 932 -20.12 -16.92 -40.56
N TYR A 933 -20.27 -15.73 -41.13
CA TYR A 933 -21.04 -15.55 -42.36
C TYR A 933 -20.49 -16.35 -43.53
N LYS A 934 -19.17 -16.28 -43.73
CA LYS A 934 -18.49 -17.02 -44.81
C LYS A 934 -18.71 -18.53 -44.71
N VAL A 935 -18.68 -19.07 -43.48
CA VAL A 935 -18.80 -20.52 -43.25
C VAL A 935 -20.26 -20.99 -43.29
N THR A 936 -21.17 -20.24 -42.67
CA THR A 936 -22.57 -20.66 -42.50
C THR A 936 -23.48 -20.28 -43.68
N GLN A 937 -23.04 -19.36 -44.55
CA GLN A 937 -23.80 -18.84 -45.69
C GLN A 937 -25.14 -18.19 -45.29
N LEU A 938 -25.27 -17.72 -44.06
CA LEU A 938 -26.48 -17.08 -43.54
C LEU A 938 -26.51 -15.59 -43.88
N ASP A 939 -27.72 -15.05 -44.08
CA ASP A 939 -27.88 -13.63 -44.39
C ASP A 939 -27.69 -12.76 -43.13
N LYS A 940 -27.25 -11.50 -43.30
CA LYS A 940 -26.95 -10.60 -42.16
C LYS A 940 -28.18 -10.34 -41.27
N ALA A 941 -29.38 -10.46 -41.84
CA ALA A 941 -30.66 -10.24 -41.15
C ALA A 941 -31.15 -11.45 -40.34
N ASP A 942 -30.70 -12.67 -40.66
CA ASP A 942 -31.24 -13.91 -40.09
C ASP A 942 -30.48 -14.38 -38.84
N LEU A 943 -29.27 -13.87 -38.61
CA LEU A 943 -28.49 -14.22 -37.43
C LEU A 943 -28.78 -13.27 -36.26
N ASN A 944 -29.13 -13.83 -35.10
CA ASN A 944 -28.91 -13.11 -33.84
C ASN A 944 -27.41 -13.08 -33.55
N ILE A 945 -26.70 -12.17 -34.23
CA ILE A 945 -25.25 -12.00 -34.24
C ILE A 945 -24.68 -12.02 -32.82
N THR A 946 -25.29 -11.27 -31.90
CA THR A 946 -24.88 -11.17 -30.50
C THR A 946 -24.93 -12.51 -29.76
N THR A 947 -25.89 -13.38 -30.09
CA THR A 947 -26.03 -14.70 -29.48
C THR A 947 -24.98 -15.68 -30.00
N TYR A 948 -24.76 -15.70 -31.32
CA TYR A 948 -23.76 -16.57 -31.94
C TYR A 948 -22.34 -16.22 -31.54
N ILE A 949 -22.00 -14.94 -31.48
CA ILE A 949 -20.67 -14.48 -31.04
C ILE A 949 -20.36 -15.00 -29.63
N LEU A 950 -21.30 -14.92 -28.70
CA LEU A 950 -21.06 -15.35 -27.33
C LEU A 950 -20.88 -16.87 -27.22
N GLU A 951 -21.62 -17.67 -27.99
CA GLU A 951 -21.43 -19.13 -28.03
C GLU A 951 -20.07 -19.52 -28.66
N ILE A 952 -19.65 -18.80 -29.70
CA ILE A 952 -18.30 -18.96 -30.30
C ILE A 952 -17.22 -18.55 -29.32
N THR A 953 -17.44 -17.45 -28.59
CA THR A 953 -16.51 -16.96 -27.57
C THR A 953 -16.35 -17.97 -26.43
N ILE A 954 -17.43 -18.62 -26.01
CA ILE A 954 -17.38 -19.73 -25.05
C ILE A 954 -16.45 -20.82 -25.59
N LEU A 955 -16.62 -21.25 -26.84
CA LEU A 955 -15.76 -22.30 -27.42
C LEU A 955 -14.29 -21.91 -27.52
N ILE A 956 -13.99 -20.66 -27.86
CA ILE A 956 -12.61 -20.15 -27.86
C ILE A 956 -12.00 -20.28 -26.47
N LEU A 957 -12.73 -19.85 -25.43
CA LEU A 957 -12.27 -19.96 -24.04
C LEU A 957 -12.13 -21.42 -23.58
N LYS A 958 -13.03 -22.32 -24.01
CA LYS A 958 -12.90 -23.76 -23.75
C LYS A 958 -11.60 -24.31 -24.35
N LYS A 959 -11.24 -23.91 -25.58
CA LYS A 959 -10.06 -24.42 -26.28
C LYS A 959 -8.74 -23.84 -25.78
N THR A 960 -8.73 -22.53 -25.54
CA THR A 960 -7.49 -21.79 -25.25
C THR A 960 -7.13 -21.82 -23.77
N GLU A 961 -8.12 -21.84 -22.88
CA GLU A 961 -7.92 -21.81 -21.42
C GLU A 961 -8.36 -23.10 -20.72
N GLY A 962 -8.99 -24.04 -21.43
CA GLY A 962 -9.57 -25.24 -20.82
C GLY A 962 -10.81 -24.94 -19.98
N PHE A 963 -11.47 -23.80 -20.17
CA PHE A 963 -12.64 -23.42 -19.38
C PHE A 963 -13.83 -24.37 -19.60
N HIS A 964 -14.60 -24.61 -18.54
CA HIS A 964 -15.95 -25.15 -18.62
C HIS A 964 -16.95 -24.05 -18.97
N ARG A 965 -18.16 -24.43 -19.43
CA ARG A 965 -19.19 -23.46 -19.88
C ARG A 965 -19.54 -22.45 -18.77
N PHE A 966 -19.66 -22.91 -17.53
CA PHE A 966 -19.92 -22.05 -16.38
C PHE A 966 -18.81 -21.01 -16.14
N GLN A 967 -17.53 -21.39 -16.26
CA GLN A 967 -16.39 -20.47 -16.13
C GLN A 967 -16.35 -19.44 -17.27
N ALA A 968 -16.61 -19.87 -18.51
CA ALA A 968 -16.71 -18.96 -19.64
C ALA A 968 -17.86 -17.95 -19.47
N GLU A 969 -19.02 -18.39 -18.97
CA GLU A 969 -20.14 -17.49 -18.65
C GLU A 969 -19.84 -16.52 -17.50
N MET A 970 -19.02 -16.93 -16.54
CA MET A 970 -18.51 -16.03 -15.50
C MET A 970 -17.60 -14.95 -16.09
N ALA A 971 -16.74 -15.27 -17.07
CA ALA A 971 -15.88 -14.29 -17.73
C ALA A 971 -16.68 -13.12 -18.34
N PHE A 972 -17.86 -13.39 -18.91
CA PHE A 972 -18.76 -12.35 -19.43
C PHE A 972 -19.39 -11.46 -18.35
N VAL A 973 -19.46 -11.93 -17.11
CA VAL A 973 -19.97 -11.15 -15.96
C VAL A 973 -18.89 -10.21 -15.42
N THR A 974 -17.62 -10.64 -15.45
CA THR A 974 -16.48 -9.92 -14.83
C THR A 974 -15.80 -8.86 -15.71
N LYS A 975 -16.24 -8.63 -16.96
CA LYS A 975 -15.59 -7.70 -17.93
C LYS A 975 -15.72 -6.20 -17.60
N GLY A 976 -15.56 -5.83 -16.32
CA GLY A 976 -15.52 -4.46 -15.82
C GLY A 976 -14.21 -4.05 -15.12
N TYR A 977 -13.17 -4.91 -15.12
CA TYR A 977 -11.92 -4.68 -14.37
C TYR A 977 -10.64 -4.69 -15.22
N LEU A 978 -10.74 -4.90 -16.53
CA LEU A 978 -9.59 -4.95 -17.46
C LEU A 978 -9.89 -4.08 -18.68
N GLU A 979 -9.94 -2.77 -18.48
CA GLU A 979 -9.76 -1.73 -19.51
C GLU A 979 -9.10 -0.50 -18.88
#